data_AF-A0A2M9XD05-F1
#
_entry.id   AF-A0A2M9XD05-F1
#
_cell.length_a   1.000
_cell.length_b   1.000
_cell.length_c   1.000
_cell.angle_alpha   90.00
_cell.angle_beta   90.00
_cell.angle_gamma   90.00
#
_symmetry.space_group_name_H-M   'P 1'
#
loop_
_entity.id
_entity.type
_entity.pdbx_description
1 polymer ?
#
loop_
_entity_poly.entity_id
_entity_poly.type
_entity_poly.pdbx_seq_one_letter_code
_entity_poly.pdbx_strand_id
1 'polypeptide(L)'
;MKMQTFKGFLIFGFALLFVSIGCGGEKQGSLSDSIFASLGIASDSGGSIPTSASLTPYKDTDEPATLPVDFGTAGPQALLNLSSTDQVDRYKSLEIVFSEPMTQSTVNGDFILKEKSGTLLPGPAVEKGGSFYWKSGGRLIFDPYKELKPNTTYQLTLTGASKGLEGGDLQAYTIEFTTEPDYLINATLNGTAVGPANSSKDLTYSDASPGTIAMNLNASFTSPISGANSIQSIKLKHLSSTAEHVICAAPPCDMTAALASSLNLNTFSGAKAGLKPFQGGNAYIFEITTTSGKVFRRSFGFNYGKVNTTPYAMITNGAAAIVDETQALKLFGQILERFTKNDYKITGKSFSDFSNTPKSTAKRTSYCIDYHSEINFIRSFGDSTDPENGDGYCGGAGVNPGAFVGNGCFLGCSDFDMDVYITGVNIPPTTGADPTVTAGLSIPANNNLKININGRKAIINLAIIARNRNAIGIGLVGSGSKFYFTTIAEVNLNETANPRAAVANTNTVVDTNGEFNIAIKTPLTLAALPANTTSDNFYTKEWSDHLRVKNNAGDLDSVDYVDSTSWAADLLSSVTASIANGMVPALKPAITQSMLKDIVQKVAPNALNAVVTSLANPGLDVILPDYLPAPLQSFPLSLKLKFQTDVVPTVSGANKGLVGSASVALVAKNPLINTDPNYHGHQLTSGFVSTRPIPSADALTKTFPFSKSSTNPGLLLTLTADTVTQAAYSLWQNGALNLRINKQFIDSITAYAGSDPLFQLTQELVKVGTLLNILAPGRKTLVGLNPSDSSKLIQNVQSMDDVDIDVYAIHAPNGEFKFGGASAIPALVVNFTDLELRIYGRRPNGTQIGYPTLSSITCSSAAADGASNSCRYLLNTVRVSIKGDGSFNFIPFDNPDPIGKPQYNNLNAMSLVIKKDETSMAYTLDILEGNSVNPFGLDPKGIFQVVDPLIRSLIIPLVNNVLRQVPLPKSLNVSAITNYSSGAVCNLQSTTDKLKLITIPIPNTEPYPYLFGGLQFQGAAATNPGTVVQCP
;
A
#
# COMPACT_ATOMS: atom_id res chain seq x y z
N MET A 1 26.27 -33.30 58.02
CA MET A 1 26.70 -34.21 56.92
C MET A 1 25.50 -34.91 56.26
N LYS A 2 25.02 -34.51 55.07
CA LYS A 2 24.12 -33.34 54.86
C LYS A 2 24.75 -31.98 55.19
N MET A 3 24.01 -30.89 55.05
CA MET A 3 23.92 -29.85 56.10
C MET A 3 22.56 -29.18 55.82
N GLN A 4 21.50 -29.62 56.50
CA GLN A 4 21.03 -29.02 57.75
C GLN A 4 20.58 -27.57 57.53
N THR A 5 19.29 -27.29 57.28
CA THR A 5 18.07 -27.44 58.11
C THR A 5 17.70 -26.15 58.83
N PHE A 6 16.37 -25.91 58.91
CA PHE A 6 15.65 -24.97 59.78
C PHE A 6 15.63 -23.50 59.31
N LYS A 7 14.43 -22.93 59.09
CA LYS A 7 13.52 -22.21 60.04
C LYS A 7 14.09 -20.84 60.43
N GLY A 8 13.34 -19.73 60.44
CA GLY A 8 11.93 -19.50 60.07
C GLY A 8 11.32 -18.31 60.87
N PHE A 9 10.10 -17.88 60.52
CA PHE A 9 9.32 -16.79 61.18
C PHE A 9 9.85 -15.35 60.92
N LEU A 10 9.03 -14.37 60.47
CA LEU A 10 8.08 -13.46 61.19
C LEU A 10 8.82 -12.47 62.17
N ILE A 11 8.52 -11.16 62.32
CA ILE A 11 7.41 -10.27 61.87
C ILE A 11 7.76 -8.74 62.02
N PHE A 12 7.14 -7.83 61.23
CA PHE A 12 6.88 -6.34 61.37
C PHE A 12 7.94 -5.26 61.80
N GLY A 13 7.69 -4.00 61.37
CA GLY A 13 8.16 -2.72 61.99
C GLY A 13 9.22 -1.93 61.18
N PHE A 14 8.96 -1.05 60.21
CA PHE A 14 8.13 0.19 60.11
C PHE A 14 8.77 1.48 60.72
N ALA A 15 8.99 2.51 59.87
CA ALA A 15 9.33 3.93 60.17
C ALA A 15 10.72 4.28 60.80
N LEU A 16 11.41 5.40 60.48
CA LEU A 16 11.31 6.40 59.38
C LEU A 16 12.63 7.24 59.25
N LEU A 17 13.21 7.38 58.03
CA LEU A 17 14.00 8.51 57.43
C LEU A 17 15.17 9.20 58.24
N PHE A 18 16.15 9.96 57.73
CA PHE A 18 16.45 10.77 56.51
C PHE A 18 18.00 11.08 56.54
N VAL A 19 18.83 11.49 55.55
CA VAL A 19 18.89 11.68 54.07
C VAL A 19 20.37 11.44 53.64
N SER A 20 20.66 10.76 52.51
CA SER A 20 21.90 10.99 51.71
C SER A 20 21.86 10.41 50.27
N ILE A 21 20.95 10.95 49.46
CA ILE A 21 20.97 11.07 47.98
C ILE A 21 21.83 10.05 47.19
N GLY A 22 21.15 9.11 46.52
CA GLY A 22 21.64 8.29 45.41
C GLY A 22 20.45 7.74 44.63
N CYS A 23 19.95 8.51 43.66
CA CYS A 23 18.57 8.37 43.18
C CYS A 23 18.33 7.11 42.33
N GLY A 24 17.39 6.29 42.79
CA GLY A 24 17.09 4.96 42.25
C GLY A 24 16.54 4.93 40.82
N GLY A 25 16.68 3.77 40.19
CA GLY A 25 15.93 3.41 38.99
C GLY A 25 14.48 3.08 39.35
N GLU A 26 13.53 3.67 38.63
CA GLU A 26 12.11 3.46 38.85
C GLU A 26 11.68 2.05 38.42
N LYS A 27 10.85 1.40 39.24
CA LYS A 27 10.13 0.19 38.83
C LYS A 27 9.00 0.62 37.89
N GLN A 28 9.11 0.29 36.62
CA GLN A 28 8.02 0.45 35.66
C GLN A 28 6.83 -0.41 36.10
N GLY A 29 5.66 0.20 36.32
CA GLY A 29 4.39 -0.51 36.49
C GLY A 29 3.97 -1.18 35.18
N SER A 30 3.14 -2.23 35.27
CA SER A 30 2.74 -2.95 34.06
C SER A 30 1.76 -2.13 33.21
N LEU A 31 1.80 -2.38 31.90
CA LEU A 31 0.81 -1.84 30.94
C LEU A 31 -0.61 -2.37 31.21
N SER A 32 -0.75 -3.53 31.86
CA SER A 32 -2.04 -3.99 32.40
C SER A 32 -2.57 -3.02 33.45
N ASP A 33 -1.71 -2.61 34.38
CA ASP A 33 -2.11 -1.94 35.62
C ASP A 33 -2.49 -0.48 35.32
N SER A 34 -1.76 0.19 34.43
CA SER A 34 -2.15 1.52 33.94
C SER A 34 -3.48 1.50 33.17
N ILE A 35 -3.77 0.43 32.42
CA ILE A 35 -5.02 0.30 31.67
C ILE A 35 -6.18 -0.06 32.61
N PHE A 36 -6.03 -1.04 33.51
CA PHE A 36 -7.06 -1.35 34.50
C PHE A 36 -7.37 -0.15 35.40
N ALA A 37 -6.35 0.57 35.90
CA ALA A 37 -6.56 1.81 36.64
C ALA A 37 -7.28 2.89 35.81
N SER A 38 -6.96 3.06 34.52
CA SER A 38 -7.68 3.99 33.63
C SER A 38 -9.15 3.61 33.39
N LEU A 39 -9.47 2.32 33.52
CA LEU A 39 -10.81 1.75 33.37
C LEU A 39 -11.56 1.60 34.72
N GLY A 40 -11.04 2.20 35.80
CA GLY A 40 -11.66 2.17 37.13
C GLY A 40 -11.52 0.83 37.88
N ILE A 41 -10.74 -0.11 37.35
CA ILE A 41 -10.48 -1.41 37.97
C ILE A 41 -9.21 -1.28 38.83
N ALA A 42 -9.35 -1.47 40.14
CA ALA A 42 -8.27 -1.23 41.10
C ALA A 42 -7.13 -2.26 40.97
N SER A 43 -6.02 -1.85 40.34
CA SER A 43 -4.73 -2.55 40.36
C SER A 43 -3.76 -1.84 41.31
N ASP A 44 -3.29 -2.54 42.34
CA ASP A 44 -2.31 -2.03 43.31
C ASP A 44 -0.90 -1.89 42.69
N SER A 45 -0.65 -0.83 41.89
CA SER A 45 0.57 0.01 41.99
C SER A 45 0.71 1.11 40.91
N GLY A 46 0.94 2.34 41.38
CA GLY A 46 2.01 3.21 40.87
C GLY A 46 1.94 3.85 39.47
N GLY A 47 1.00 3.51 38.60
CA GLY A 47 0.87 4.12 37.27
C GLY A 47 0.37 5.57 37.33
N SER A 48 1.07 6.50 36.68
CA SER A 48 0.64 7.90 36.55
C SER A 48 -0.30 8.11 35.35
N ILE A 49 -1.42 8.79 35.61
CA ILE A 49 -2.49 9.08 34.63
C ILE A 49 -2.09 10.30 33.78
N PRO A 50 -2.46 10.38 32.49
CA PRO A 50 -2.32 11.60 31.69
C PRO A 50 -3.00 12.80 32.36
N THR A 51 -2.23 13.87 32.60
CA THR A 51 -2.66 15.05 33.40
C THR A 51 -3.74 15.92 32.74
N SER A 52 -4.13 15.59 31.51
CA SER A 52 -5.19 16.24 30.73
C SER A 52 -6.58 15.62 30.94
N ALA A 53 -6.68 14.39 31.46
CA ALA A 53 -7.93 13.66 31.64
C ALA A 53 -8.34 13.62 33.11
N SER A 54 -9.24 14.52 33.52
CA SER A 54 -9.99 14.36 34.77
C SER A 54 -10.98 13.20 34.61
N LEU A 55 -10.51 11.97 34.83
CA LEU A 55 -11.32 10.76 34.86
C LEU A 55 -12.18 10.74 36.13
N THR A 56 -13.19 11.60 36.18
CA THR A 56 -14.30 11.48 37.12
C THR A 56 -14.97 10.12 36.87
N PRO A 57 -15.00 9.20 37.86
CA PRO A 57 -15.55 7.87 37.64
C PRO A 57 -17.00 7.95 37.16
N TYR A 58 -17.35 7.14 36.16
CA TYR A 58 -18.72 7.06 35.66
C TYR A 58 -19.68 6.70 36.80
N LYS A 59 -20.83 7.39 36.83
CA LYS A 59 -21.91 7.16 37.80
C LYS A 59 -23.17 6.79 37.05
N ASP A 60 -23.82 5.73 37.53
CA ASP A 60 -25.11 5.24 37.04
C ASP A 60 -26.25 6.25 37.26
N THR A 61 -26.11 7.12 38.27
CA THR A 61 -27.04 8.20 38.61
C THR A 61 -26.46 9.57 38.26
N ASP A 62 -27.32 10.59 38.19
CA ASP A 62 -26.87 11.98 38.05
C ASP A 62 -26.29 12.54 39.37
N GLU A 63 -25.94 13.83 39.40
CA GLU A 63 -25.49 14.46 40.65
C GLU A 63 -26.60 14.48 41.71
N PRO A 64 -26.30 14.11 42.98
CA PRO A 64 -27.30 13.95 44.02
C PRO A 64 -27.83 15.29 44.54
N ALA A 65 -29.07 15.26 45.03
CA ALA A 65 -29.69 16.38 45.73
C ALA A 65 -29.08 16.57 47.14
N THR A 66 -29.13 17.80 47.65
CA THR A 66 -29.01 18.04 49.09
C THR A 66 -30.32 17.63 49.76
N LEU A 67 -30.28 16.67 50.70
CA LEU A 67 -31.47 16.24 51.43
C LEU A 67 -32.05 17.42 52.27
N PRO A 68 -33.38 17.56 52.37
CA PRO A 68 -34.01 18.52 53.28
C PRO A 68 -33.60 18.29 54.74
N VAL A 69 -33.50 19.37 55.53
CA VAL A 69 -33.08 19.33 56.95
C VAL A 69 -34.12 18.67 57.87
N ASP A 70 -35.34 18.52 57.38
CA ASP A 70 -36.53 17.95 58.02
C ASP A 70 -36.95 16.60 57.40
N PHE A 71 -36.14 16.03 56.50
CA PHE A 71 -36.45 14.80 55.78
C PHE A 71 -36.61 13.61 56.74
N GLY A 72 -37.82 13.05 56.78
CA GLY A 72 -38.23 11.97 57.70
C GLY A 72 -38.91 12.42 59.00
N THR A 73 -38.99 13.72 59.29
CA THR A 73 -39.61 14.20 60.55
C THR A 73 -41.13 14.05 60.61
N ALA A 74 -41.77 13.79 59.46
CA ALA A 74 -43.22 13.59 59.32
C ALA A 74 -43.62 12.14 58.99
N GLY A 75 -42.69 11.18 59.17
CA GLY A 75 -42.83 9.79 58.72
C GLY A 75 -42.18 9.53 57.35
N PRO A 76 -42.51 8.41 56.68
CA PRO A 76 -41.88 8.02 55.42
C PRO A 76 -42.07 9.06 54.30
N GLN A 77 -40.96 9.59 53.80
CA GLN A 77 -40.89 10.57 52.71
C GLN A 77 -39.99 10.05 51.58
N ALA A 78 -40.18 10.56 50.37
CA ALA A 78 -39.39 10.24 49.18
C ALA A 78 -38.79 11.51 48.55
N LEU A 79 -37.62 11.37 47.92
CA LEU A 79 -36.95 12.41 47.16
C LEU A 79 -36.29 11.81 45.91
N LEU A 80 -36.60 12.35 44.73
CA LEU A 80 -35.82 12.10 43.51
C LEU A 80 -34.45 12.80 43.65
N ASN A 81 -33.39 12.01 43.70
CA ASN A 81 -32.04 12.43 44.10
C ASN A 81 -31.26 13.08 42.95
N LEU A 82 -31.72 14.25 42.51
CA LEU A 82 -31.11 15.05 41.45
C LEU A 82 -30.80 16.46 41.96
N SER A 83 -29.60 16.98 41.69
CA SER A 83 -29.20 18.36 42.01
C SER A 83 -29.96 19.42 41.20
N SER A 84 -30.57 19.02 40.07
CA SER A 84 -31.41 19.83 39.20
C SER A 84 -32.55 19.00 38.62
N THR A 85 -33.75 19.56 38.53
CA THR A 85 -34.87 18.98 37.77
C THR A 85 -34.83 19.33 36.27
N ASP A 86 -33.97 20.26 35.86
CA ASP A 86 -33.76 20.64 34.46
C ASP A 86 -32.44 20.06 33.92
N GLN A 87 -32.45 19.64 32.66
CA GLN A 87 -31.30 19.04 31.95
C GLN A 87 -30.83 17.71 32.55
N VAL A 88 -31.76 16.92 33.07
CA VAL A 88 -31.50 15.58 33.61
C VAL A 88 -30.93 14.69 32.52
N ASP A 89 -29.85 13.96 32.83
CA ASP A 89 -29.18 13.10 31.86
C ASP A 89 -30.11 11.96 31.39
N ARG A 90 -30.47 11.97 30.10
CA ARG A 90 -31.50 11.08 29.56
C ARG A 90 -31.07 9.60 29.50
N TYR A 91 -29.78 9.33 29.73
CA TYR A 91 -29.16 8.01 29.69
C TYR A 91 -28.94 7.37 31.07
N LYS A 92 -29.19 8.11 32.15
CA LYS A 92 -28.89 7.66 33.52
C LYS A 92 -30.09 7.08 34.25
N SER A 93 -29.81 6.25 35.24
CA SER A 93 -30.82 5.74 36.17
C SER A 93 -31.23 6.82 37.17
N LEU A 94 -32.49 6.80 37.58
CA LEU A 94 -33.05 7.72 38.57
C LEU A 94 -32.89 7.11 39.96
N GLU A 95 -32.22 7.80 40.89
CA GLU A 95 -32.22 7.40 42.31
C GLU A 95 -33.36 8.09 43.06
N ILE A 96 -34.12 7.31 43.81
CA ILE A 96 -35.11 7.76 44.78
C ILE A 96 -34.59 7.39 46.17
N VAL A 97 -34.31 8.41 46.97
CA VAL A 97 -33.96 8.26 48.39
C VAL A 97 -35.24 8.36 49.20
N PHE A 98 -35.39 7.47 50.18
CA PHE A 98 -36.46 7.50 51.17
C PHE A 98 -35.88 7.88 52.54
N SER A 99 -36.67 8.51 53.39
CA SER A 99 -36.25 8.87 54.76
C SER A 99 -36.05 7.65 55.66
N GLU A 100 -36.79 6.58 55.39
CA GLU A 100 -36.87 5.35 56.16
C GLU A 100 -36.78 4.12 55.22
N PRO A 101 -36.50 2.90 55.73
CA PRO A 101 -36.56 1.69 54.93
C PRO A 101 -37.98 1.40 54.43
N MET A 102 -38.13 0.97 53.17
CA MET A 102 -39.43 0.81 52.50
C MET A 102 -39.76 -0.65 52.14
N THR A 103 -41.05 -0.98 52.09
CA THR A 103 -41.55 -2.27 51.63
C THR A 103 -41.55 -2.34 50.09
N GLN A 104 -40.48 -2.90 49.52
CA GLN A 104 -40.16 -2.89 48.08
C GLN A 104 -41.33 -3.22 47.14
N SER A 105 -42.13 -4.24 47.46
CA SER A 105 -43.26 -4.67 46.62
C SER A 105 -44.38 -3.62 46.53
N THR A 106 -44.61 -2.84 47.59
CA THR A 106 -45.59 -1.74 47.58
C THR A 106 -45.13 -0.60 46.69
N VAL A 107 -43.85 -0.20 46.83
CA VAL A 107 -43.23 0.86 46.03
C VAL A 107 -43.19 0.51 44.55
N ASN A 108 -42.74 -0.69 44.18
CA ASN A 108 -42.69 -1.11 42.77
C ASN A 108 -44.10 -1.18 42.13
N GLY A 109 -45.13 -1.55 42.90
CA GLY A 109 -46.52 -1.57 42.45
C GLY A 109 -47.12 -0.17 42.24
N ASP A 110 -46.78 0.76 43.12
CA ASP A 110 -47.27 2.15 43.19
C ASP A 110 -46.51 3.11 42.25
N PHE A 111 -45.24 2.83 41.93
CA PHE A 111 -44.39 3.65 41.07
C PHE A 111 -45.00 3.90 39.69
N ILE A 112 -45.13 5.17 39.31
CA ILE A 112 -45.54 5.62 37.98
C ILE A 112 -44.53 6.65 37.48
N LEU A 113 -43.91 6.36 36.34
CA LEU A 113 -43.14 7.32 35.56
C LEU A 113 -43.71 7.41 34.15
N LYS A 114 -44.05 8.62 33.73
CA LYS A 114 -44.71 8.94 32.46
C LYS A 114 -44.21 10.27 31.92
N GLU A 115 -44.33 10.49 30.63
CA GLU A 115 -44.26 11.81 30.05
C GLU A 115 -45.41 12.69 30.60
N LYS A 116 -45.19 14.01 30.69
CA LYS A 116 -46.24 14.97 31.02
C LYS A 116 -47.40 15.00 30.00
N SER A 117 -47.15 14.46 28.79
CA SER A 117 -48.16 14.15 27.76
C SER A 117 -49.17 13.06 28.17
N GLY A 118 -48.88 12.29 29.23
CA GLY A 118 -49.64 11.12 29.67
C GLY A 118 -49.07 9.77 29.18
N THR A 119 -48.08 9.78 28.29
CA THR A 119 -47.49 8.55 27.72
C THR A 119 -46.62 7.83 28.76
N LEU A 120 -46.91 6.56 29.05
CA LEU A 120 -46.07 5.71 29.91
C LEU A 120 -44.74 5.34 29.22
N LEU A 121 -43.72 5.01 30.02
CA LEU A 121 -42.47 4.48 29.47
C LEU A 121 -42.70 3.13 28.75
N PRO A 122 -42.04 2.90 27.59
CA PRO A 122 -42.18 1.66 26.84
C PRO A 122 -41.46 0.49 27.52
N GLY A 123 -42.07 -0.70 27.44
CA GLY A 123 -41.57 -1.94 28.02
C GLY A 123 -42.70 -2.77 28.64
N PRO A 124 -42.39 -3.84 29.39
CA PRO A 124 -43.40 -4.66 30.03
C PRO A 124 -44.17 -3.90 31.11
N ALA A 125 -45.50 -3.98 31.08
CA ALA A 125 -46.38 -3.20 31.96
C ALA A 125 -46.21 -3.50 33.47
N VAL A 126 -45.77 -4.72 33.82
CA VAL A 126 -45.45 -5.12 35.21
C VAL A 126 -44.22 -4.37 35.73
N GLU A 127 -43.27 -4.06 34.84
CA GLU A 127 -41.97 -3.46 35.14
C GLU A 127 -41.99 -1.93 34.91
N LYS A 128 -43.15 -1.33 34.60
CA LYS A 128 -43.33 0.13 34.43
C LYS A 128 -42.39 0.80 33.41
N GLY A 129 -41.77 0.02 32.51
CA GLY A 129 -40.78 0.49 31.52
C GLY A 129 -39.33 0.55 32.01
N GLY A 130 -38.98 -0.08 33.15
CA GLY A 130 -37.59 -0.16 33.61
C GLY A 130 -37.33 -1.18 34.73
N SER A 131 -36.07 -1.41 35.05
CA SER A 131 -35.67 -2.27 36.17
C SER A 131 -35.64 -1.50 37.49
N PHE A 132 -36.05 -2.16 38.58
CA PHE A 132 -35.98 -1.65 39.95
C PHE A 132 -34.83 -2.32 40.71
N TYR A 133 -33.85 -1.55 41.18
CA TYR A 133 -32.71 -2.04 41.96
C TYR A 133 -32.60 -1.30 43.30
N TRP A 134 -32.61 -2.01 44.43
CA TRP A 134 -32.50 -1.38 45.75
C TRP A 134 -31.04 -1.36 46.23
N LYS A 135 -30.42 -0.16 46.29
CA LYS A 135 -29.05 0.04 46.81
C LYS A 135 -28.98 -0.11 48.34
N SER A 136 -30.08 0.20 49.04
CA SER A 136 -30.31 -0.12 50.46
C SER A 136 -31.82 -0.14 50.72
N GLY A 137 -32.27 -0.47 51.94
CA GLY A 137 -33.71 -0.45 52.27
C GLY A 137 -34.40 0.89 52.04
N GLY A 138 -33.67 2.01 52.09
CA GLY A 138 -34.17 3.37 51.83
C GLY A 138 -33.62 4.01 50.54
N ARG A 139 -33.08 3.22 49.59
CA ARG A 139 -32.57 3.75 48.31
C ARG A 139 -32.95 2.85 47.14
N LEU A 140 -33.80 3.37 46.26
CA LEU A 140 -34.23 2.74 45.03
C LEU A 140 -33.54 3.39 43.82
N ILE A 141 -33.10 2.57 42.88
CA ILE A 141 -32.71 2.97 41.54
C ILE A 141 -33.78 2.45 40.57
N PHE A 142 -34.39 3.37 39.81
CA PHE A 142 -35.19 3.02 38.64
C PHE A 142 -34.34 3.23 37.38
N ASP A 143 -34.22 2.17 36.58
CA ASP A 143 -33.37 2.10 35.39
C ASP A 143 -34.24 1.86 34.15
N PRO A 144 -34.57 2.91 33.36
CA PRO A 144 -35.38 2.77 32.14
C PRO A 144 -34.80 1.72 31.18
N TYR A 145 -35.65 0.91 30.52
CA TYR A 145 -35.19 -0.07 29.51
C TYR A 145 -34.68 0.56 28.19
N LYS A 146 -34.62 1.89 28.15
CA LYS A 146 -34.22 2.69 27.01
C LYS A 146 -33.95 4.13 27.48
N GLU A 147 -33.10 4.88 26.76
CA GLU A 147 -32.91 6.30 27.01
C GLU A 147 -34.25 7.07 27.03
N LEU A 148 -34.39 7.99 27.98
CA LEU A 148 -35.53 8.90 28.02
C LEU A 148 -35.51 9.79 26.77
N LYS A 149 -36.69 10.21 26.29
CA LYS A 149 -36.79 11.09 25.12
C LYS A 149 -36.03 12.41 25.38
N PRO A 150 -35.35 12.99 24.37
CA PRO A 150 -34.70 14.29 24.52
C PRO A 150 -35.73 15.39 24.81
N ASN A 151 -35.32 16.42 25.56
CA ASN A 151 -36.11 17.62 25.86
C ASN A 151 -37.59 17.34 26.23
N THR A 152 -37.82 16.33 27.07
CA THR A 152 -39.15 15.84 27.41
C THR A 152 -39.35 15.94 28.91
N THR A 153 -40.41 16.62 29.34
CA THR A 153 -40.79 16.67 30.75
C THR A 153 -41.48 15.38 31.15
N TYR A 154 -40.91 14.70 32.15
CA TYR A 154 -41.45 13.51 32.78
C TYR A 154 -42.06 13.86 34.15
N GLN A 155 -43.05 13.07 34.57
CA GLN A 155 -43.70 13.15 35.87
C GLN A 155 -43.55 11.81 36.58
N LEU A 156 -42.89 11.83 37.74
CA LEU A 156 -42.76 10.70 38.67
C LEU A 156 -43.80 10.85 39.77
N THR A 157 -44.52 9.77 40.08
CA THR A 157 -45.52 9.72 41.17
C THR A 157 -45.35 8.48 42.03
N LEU A 158 -45.44 8.67 43.34
CA LEU A 158 -45.64 7.66 44.39
C LEU A 158 -46.75 8.16 45.35
N THR A 159 -47.49 7.24 45.95
CA THR A 159 -48.67 7.54 46.80
C THR A 159 -48.56 6.84 48.16
N GLY A 160 -49.55 7.06 49.04
CA GLY A 160 -49.66 6.32 50.30
C GLY A 160 -49.89 4.81 50.15
N ALA A 161 -50.00 4.28 48.93
CA ALA A 161 -49.95 2.83 48.70
C ALA A 161 -48.54 2.25 49.00
N SER A 162 -47.48 3.02 48.77
CA SER A 162 -46.13 2.73 49.25
C SER A 162 -46.06 2.76 50.79
N LYS A 163 -45.47 1.73 51.42
CA LYS A 163 -45.40 1.59 52.89
C LYS A 163 -43.96 1.53 53.41
N GLY A 164 -43.73 2.11 54.59
CA GLY A 164 -42.51 1.90 55.36
C GLY A 164 -42.35 0.43 55.78
N LEU A 165 -41.12 0.00 56.08
CA LEU A 165 -40.82 -1.37 56.50
C LEU A 165 -41.25 -1.64 57.95
N GLU A 166 -41.18 -0.62 58.81
CA GLU A 166 -41.63 -0.67 60.21
C GLU A 166 -43.11 -0.26 60.37
N GLY A 167 -43.78 0.05 59.25
CA GLY A 167 -45.15 0.56 59.18
C GLY A 167 -45.23 1.98 58.59
N GLY A 168 -46.43 2.54 58.55
CA GLY A 168 -46.68 3.88 58.02
C GLY A 168 -46.86 3.96 56.50
N ASP A 169 -47.56 4.99 56.07
CA ASP A 169 -47.87 5.30 54.68
C ASP A 169 -46.88 6.36 54.17
N LEU A 170 -46.38 6.19 52.94
CA LEU A 170 -45.54 7.20 52.30
C LEU A 170 -46.32 8.51 52.11
N GLN A 171 -45.73 9.63 52.52
CA GLN A 171 -46.23 10.95 52.13
C GLN A 171 -46.22 11.06 50.61
N ALA A 172 -47.41 11.16 50.00
CA ALA A 172 -47.57 11.11 48.55
C ALA A 172 -46.66 12.13 47.84
N TYR A 173 -45.81 11.62 46.94
CA TYR A 173 -44.74 12.36 46.30
C TYR A 173 -45.00 12.44 44.80
N THR A 174 -44.91 13.64 44.24
CA THR A 174 -44.94 13.83 42.79
C THR A 174 -43.96 14.94 42.42
N ILE A 175 -43.11 14.66 41.44
CA ILE A 175 -42.08 15.55 40.95
C ILE A 175 -42.05 15.50 39.43
N GLU A 176 -41.75 16.64 38.82
CA GLU A 176 -41.53 16.75 37.39
C GLU A 176 -40.07 17.12 37.12
N PHE A 177 -39.52 16.58 36.03
CA PHE A 177 -38.16 16.88 35.58
C PHE A 177 -38.09 16.87 34.05
N THR A 178 -37.18 17.63 33.46
CA THR A 178 -37.02 17.74 32.01
C THR A 178 -35.63 17.26 31.58
N THR A 179 -35.61 16.31 30.65
CA THR A 179 -34.38 15.69 30.12
C THR A 179 -33.54 16.62 29.25
N GLU A 180 -32.25 16.32 29.11
CA GLU A 180 -31.37 17.05 28.19
C GLU A 180 -31.76 16.89 26.70
N PRO A 181 -31.47 17.90 25.84
CA PRO A 181 -31.69 17.85 24.39
C PRO A 181 -30.90 16.77 23.66
N ASP A 182 -31.28 16.45 22.42
CA ASP A 182 -30.42 15.77 21.46
C ASP A 182 -29.60 16.79 20.65
N TYR A 183 -28.32 16.92 21.00
CA TYR A 183 -27.36 17.77 20.28
C TYR A 183 -26.89 17.14 18.95
N LEU A 184 -27.80 16.52 18.20
CA LEU A 184 -27.53 15.97 16.87
C LEU A 184 -27.47 17.10 15.85
N ILE A 185 -26.49 17.04 14.96
CA ILE A 185 -26.26 18.05 13.92
C ILE A 185 -26.47 17.43 12.55
N ASN A 186 -27.33 18.04 11.74
CA ASN A 186 -27.37 17.83 10.30
C ASN A 186 -26.39 18.81 9.66
N ALA A 187 -25.40 18.29 8.93
CA ALA A 187 -24.39 19.07 8.24
C ALA A 187 -24.33 18.70 6.75
N THR A 188 -24.19 19.72 5.90
CA THR A 188 -23.89 19.57 4.48
C THR A 188 -22.72 20.46 4.08
N LEU A 189 -21.88 19.98 3.18
CA LEU A 189 -20.77 20.71 2.59
C LEU A 189 -21.05 20.79 1.08
N ASN A 190 -21.14 22.01 0.54
CA ASN A 190 -21.55 22.25 -0.85
C ASN A 190 -22.84 21.48 -1.27
N GLY A 191 -23.79 21.36 -0.34
CA GLY A 191 -25.07 20.64 -0.54
C GLY A 191 -25.01 19.11 -0.37
N THR A 192 -23.84 18.52 -0.18
CA THR A 192 -23.68 17.08 0.07
C THR A 192 -23.61 16.80 1.57
N ALA A 193 -24.34 15.79 2.05
CA ALA A 193 -24.35 15.39 3.47
C ALA A 193 -22.96 14.90 3.94
N VAL A 194 -22.59 15.26 5.18
CA VAL A 194 -21.29 14.89 5.81
C VAL A 194 -21.49 14.39 7.25
N GLY A 195 -20.49 13.72 7.81
CA GLY A 195 -20.55 13.18 9.17
C GLY A 195 -21.54 12.01 9.29
N PRO A 196 -22.33 11.89 10.39
CA PRO A 196 -23.28 10.80 10.59
C PRO A 196 -24.34 10.65 9.47
N ALA A 197 -24.61 11.71 8.71
CA ALA A 197 -25.53 11.68 7.57
C ALA A 197 -24.93 11.05 6.30
N ASN A 198 -23.60 10.83 6.24
CA ASN A 198 -22.96 9.95 5.27
C ASN A 198 -22.78 8.55 5.89
N SER A 199 -23.23 7.52 5.17
CA SER A 199 -23.33 6.15 5.68
C SER A 199 -22.47 5.12 4.96
N SER A 200 -21.85 5.45 3.82
CA SER A 200 -21.29 4.40 2.93
C SER A 200 -20.33 4.83 1.81
N LYS A 201 -20.07 6.13 1.57
CA LYS A 201 -19.31 6.55 0.37
C LYS A 201 -18.25 7.61 0.62
N ASP A 202 -17.20 7.57 -0.20
CA ASP A 202 -16.16 8.59 -0.15
C ASP A 202 -16.63 9.95 -0.71
N LEU A 203 -16.18 11.01 -0.03
CA LEU A 203 -16.48 12.41 -0.34
C LEU A 203 -15.18 13.15 -0.68
N THR A 204 -14.56 12.79 -1.80
CA THR A 204 -13.41 13.53 -2.34
C THR A 204 -13.86 14.71 -3.21
N TYR A 205 -13.59 15.92 -2.73
CA TYR A 205 -13.77 17.20 -3.42
C TYR A 205 -12.50 17.57 -4.20
N SER A 206 -12.53 17.42 -5.52
CA SER A 206 -11.38 17.68 -6.39
C SER A 206 -11.15 19.16 -6.67
N ASP A 207 -10.09 19.73 -6.08
CA ASP A 207 -9.56 21.06 -6.40
C ASP A 207 -8.12 20.92 -6.95
N ALA A 208 -7.94 21.26 -8.23
CA ALA A 208 -6.64 21.21 -8.90
C ALA A 208 -5.63 22.24 -8.34
N SER A 209 -6.13 23.32 -7.74
CA SER A 209 -5.37 24.43 -7.16
C SER A 209 -5.92 24.73 -5.76
N PRO A 210 -5.61 23.89 -4.74
CA PRO A 210 -6.31 23.83 -3.46
C PRO A 210 -6.56 25.18 -2.78
N GLY A 211 -7.84 25.57 -2.77
CA GLY A 211 -8.34 26.83 -2.23
C GLY A 211 -9.14 27.65 -3.23
N THR A 212 -9.33 27.17 -4.47
CA THR A 212 -10.16 27.84 -5.48
C THR A 212 -11.64 27.44 -5.39
N ILE A 213 -11.94 26.21 -4.98
CA ILE A 213 -13.32 25.77 -4.73
C ILE A 213 -13.79 26.31 -3.37
N ALA A 214 -14.93 26.99 -3.34
CA ALA A 214 -15.57 27.37 -2.08
C ALA A 214 -16.05 26.11 -1.34
N MET A 215 -15.73 25.99 -0.05
CA MET A 215 -16.10 24.84 0.78
C MET A 215 -17.15 25.29 1.79
N ASN A 216 -18.39 25.44 1.31
CA ASN A 216 -19.49 26.09 2.02
C ASN A 216 -20.21 25.09 2.92
N LEU A 217 -19.98 25.21 4.23
CA LEU A 217 -20.66 24.43 5.26
C LEU A 217 -22.02 25.06 5.59
N ASN A 218 -23.08 24.23 5.55
CA ASN A 218 -24.37 24.53 6.17
C ASN A 218 -24.61 23.51 7.28
N ALA A 219 -24.97 23.95 8.48
CA ALA A 219 -25.21 23.07 9.62
C ALA A 219 -26.29 23.62 10.54
N SER A 220 -27.13 22.74 11.08
CA SER A 220 -28.15 23.05 12.08
C SER A 220 -28.31 21.88 13.06
N PHE A 221 -28.93 22.13 14.21
CA PHE A 221 -29.47 21.04 15.01
C PHE A 221 -30.56 20.27 14.25
N THR A 222 -30.67 18.98 14.52
CA THR A 222 -31.72 18.11 13.97
C THR A 222 -33.08 18.35 14.66
N SER A 223 -33.04 18.58 15.97
CA SER A 223 -34.22 18.76 16.84
C SER A 223 -34.11 20.09 17.62
N PRO A 224 -34.17 21.25 16.94
CA PRO A 224 -33.92 22.54 17.59
C PRO A 224 -35.02 22.92 18.59
N ILE A 225 -34.62 23.48 19.73
CA ILE A 225 -35.53 23.92 20.80
C ILE A 225 -35.70 25.43 20.75
N SER A 226 -36.95 25.89 20.75
CA SER A 226 -37.30 27.32 20.81
C SER A 226 -37.24 27.84 22.25
N GLY A 227 -36.41 28.86 22.51
CA GLY A 227 -36.37 29.59 23.78
C GLY A 227 -35.15 29.28 24.64
N ALA A 228 -35.32 29.37 25.96
CA ALA A 228 -34.25 29.15 26.93
C ALA A 228 -33.73 27.71 26.86
N ASN A 229 -32.40 27.56 26.78
CA ASN A 229 -31.71 26.28 26.73
C ASN A 229 -30.38 26.37 27.51
N SER A 230 -29.70 25.23 27.64
CA SER A 230 -28.52 25.09 28.48
C SER A 230 -27.18 25.33 27.77
N ILE A 231 -27.14 25.65 26.48
CA ILE A 231 -25.88 25.76 25.75
C ILE A 231 -25.15 27.06 26.13
N GLN A 232 -23.95 26.94 26.71
CA GLN A 232 -23.09 28.08 27.03
C GLN A 232 -22.25 28.54 25.84
N SER A 233 -21.72 27.60 25.03
CA SER A 233 -20.93 27.95 23.86
C SER A 233 -20.96 26.85 22.80
N ILE A 234 -20.76 27.24 21.54
CA ILE A 234 -20.60 26.32 20.41
C ILE A 234 -19.36 26.72 19.63
N LYS A 235 -18.49 25.76 19.34
CA LYS A 235 -17.21 25.97 18.65
C LYS A 235 -17.00 24.95 17.52
N LEU A 236 -16.52 25.41 16.38
CA LEU A 236 -15.98 24.56 15.32
C LEU A 236 -14.45 24.47 15.46
N LYS A 237 -13.92 23.25 15.53
CA LYS A 237 -12.48 22.94 15.54
C LYS A 237 -12.13 21.98 14.40
N HIS A 238 -10.83 21.84 14.10
CA HIS A 238 -10.30 20.97 13.04
C HIS A 238 -9.21 20.06 13.59
N LEU A 239 -9.19 18.80 13.16
CA LEU A 239 -8.31 17.76 13.70
C LEU A 239 -6.81 18.10 13.64
N SER A 240 -6.37 18.98 12.72
CA SER A 240 -4.97 19.35 12.56
C SER A 240 -4.56 20.67 13.24
N SER A 241 -5.43 21.28 14.06
CA SER A 241 -5.12 22.58 14.67
C SER A 241 -5.76 22.81 16.04
N THR A 242 -5.08 23.61 16.87
CA THR A 242 -5.63 24.20 18.10
C THR A 242 -6.49 25.44 17.84
N ALA A 243 -6.58 25.91 16.60
CA ALA A 243 -7.45 27.03 16.22
C ALA A 243 -8.94 26.66 16.37
N GLU A 244 -9.76 27.64 16.77
CA GLU A 244 -11.21 27.47 16.95
C GLU A 244 -12.02 28.62 16.34
N HIS A 245 -13.19 28.28 15.79
CA HIS A 245 -14.19 29.24 15.37
C HIS A 245 -15.38 29.13 16.31
N VAL A 246 -15.47 30.07 17.25
CA VAL A 246 -16.64 30.21 18.11
C VAL A 246 -17.83 30.65 17.26
N ILE A 247 -18.86 29.82 17.21
CA ILE A 247 -20.15 30.04 16.51
C ILE A 247 -21.07 30.85 17.44
N CYS A 248 -21.11 30.48 18.72
CA CYS A 248 -21.82 31.21 19.76
C CYS A 248 -20.92 31.39 20.99
N ALA A 249 -20.78 32.65 21.41
CA ALA A 249 -20.01 33.09 22.59
C ALA A 249 -20.86 33.79 23.65
N ALA A 250 -22.14 34.08 23.35
CA ALA A 250 -23.06 34.81 24.21
C ALA A 250 -24.18 33.84 24.65
N PRO A 251 -24.13 33.33 25.90
CA PRO A 251 -25.11 32.34 26.38
C PRO A 251 -26.46 32.97 26.73
N PRO A 252 -27.58 32.23 26.64
CA PRO A 252 -27.68 30.87 26.08
C PRO A 252 -27.68 30.89 24.54
N CYS A 253 -27.05 29.89 23.92
CA CYS A 253 -26.96 29.80 22.46
C CYS A 253 -28.26 29.30 21.83
N ASP A 254 -28.87 30.08 20.94
CA ASP A 254 -30.11 29.70 20.25
C ASP A 254 -29.91 28.44 19.38
N MET A 255 -30.71 27.40 19.64
CA MET A 255 -30.70 26.15 18.86
C MET A 255 -31.47 26.27 17.54
N THR A 256 -32.35 27.27 17.40
CA THR A 256 -33.10 27.52 16.16
C THR A 256 -32.29 28.28 15.12
N ALA A 257 -31.20 28.94 15.55
CA ALA A 257 -30.21 29.53 14.66
C ALA A 257 -29.35 28.47 13.95
N ALA A 258 -28.99 28.73 12.69
CA ALA A 258 -28.08 27.86 11.96
C ALA A 258 -26.65 27.95 12.53
N LEU A 259 -26.06 26.79 12.83
CA LEU A 259 -24.67 26.65 13.30
C LEU A 259 -23.65 27.08 12.23
N ALA A 260 -24.03 26.89 10.97
CA ALA A 260 -23.35 27.48 9.81
C ALA A 260 -24.38 27.74 8.70
N SER A 261 -24.31 28.92 8.09
CA SER A 261 -25.07 29.27 6.88
C SER A 261 -24.08 29.72 5.81
N SER A 262 -23.87 28.85 4.81
CA SER A 262 -22.86 28.96 3.75
C SER A 262 -21.45 29.38 4.25
N LEU A 263 -21.01 28.85 5.40
CA LEU A 263 -19.72 29.17 5.99
C LEU A 263 -18.59 28.59 5.14
N ASN A 264 -17.92 29.43 4.35
CA ASN A 264 -16.84 29.00 3.47
C ASN A 264 -15.55 28.71 4.27
N LEU A 265 -15.27 27.44 4.51
CA LEU A 265 -14.11 26.97 5.28
C LEU A 265 -12.76 27.41 4.66
N ASN A 266 -12.72 27.69 3.36
CA ASN A 266 -11.51 28.18 2.67
C ASN A 266 -11.15 29.64 2.97
N THR A 267 -12.05 30.42 3.57
CA THR A 267 -11.81 31.85 3.90
C THR A 267 -11.12 32.09 5.25
N PHE A 268 -10.89 31.02 6.04
CA PHE A 268 -10.23 31.16 7.34
C PHE A 268 -8.78 31.63 7.19
N SER A 269 -8.41 32.62 8.01
CA SER A 269 -7.15 33.35 7.94
C SER A 269 -6.76 33.89 9.32
N GLY A 270 -5.55 34.44 9.44
CA GLY A 270 -5.01 34.93 10.72
C GLY A 270 -5.00 33.83 11.80
N ALA A 271 -5.44 34.16 13.01
CA ALA A 271 -5.53 33.21 14.12
C ALA A 271 -6.48 32.01 13.86
N LYS A 272 -7.37 32.09 12.85
CA LYS A 272 -8.25 30.98 12.45
C LYS A 272 -7.70 30.15 11.27
N ALA A 273 -6.54 30.50 10.70
CA ALA A 273 -6.01 29.87 9.48
C ALA A 273 -5.86 28.34 9.58
N GLY A 274 -5.59 27.79 10.77
CA GLY A 274 -5.50 26.35 11.00
C GLY A 274 -6.83 25.58 10.87
N LEU A 275 -7.96 26.26 10.69
CA LEU A 275 -9.25 25.66 10.34
C LEU A 275 -9.45 25.52 8.82
N LYS A 276 -8.54 26.01 7.98
CA LYS A 276 -8.67 25.94 6.53
C LYS A 276 -8.48 24.49 6.04
N PRO A 277 -9.30 23.99 5.09
CA PRO A 277 -9.07 22.69 4.47
C PRO A 277 -7.68 22.57 3.82
N PHE A 278 -6.95 21.48 4.09
CA PHE A 278 -5.67 21.16 3.43
C PHE A 278 -5.83 20.03 2.40
N GLN A 279 -4.85 19.89 1.50
CA GLN A 279 -4.83 18.84 0.47
C GLN A 279 -4.66 17.45 1.12
N GLY A 280 -5.73 16.67 1.22
CA GLY A 280 -5.79 15.40 1.94
C GLY A 280 -7.12 15.19 2.68
N GLY A 281 -7.08 14.33 3.71
CA GLY A 281 -8.21 14.05 4.59
C GLY A 281 -8.44 15.13 5.64
N ASN A 282 -9.62 15.75 5.62
CA ASN A 282 -10.01 16.80 6.56
C ASN A 282 -11.11 16.31 7.50
N ALA A 283 -10.94 16.52 8.80
CA ALA A 283 -11.93 16.21 9.82
C ALA A 283 -12.17 17.41 10.72
N TYR A 284 -13.44 17.73 10.93
CA TYR A 284 -13.91 18.84 11.75
C TYR A 284 -14.78 18.32 12.88
N ILE A 285 -14.87 19.10 13.97
CA ILE A 285 -15.68 18.77 15.13
C ILE A 285 -16.41 20.02 15.64
N PHE A 286 -17.71 19.89 15.86
CA PHE A 286 -18.48 20.82 16.67
C PHE A 286 -18.36 20.41 18.13
N GLU A 287 -17.92 21.33 18.97
CA GLU A 287 -17.86 21.20 20.43
C GLU A 287 -18.94 22.09 21.04
N ILE A 288 -19.83 21.48 21.84
CA ILE A 288 -20.99 22.14 22.45
C ILE A 288 -20.85 21.98 23.96
N THR A 289 -20.74 23.08 24.70
CA THR A 289 -20.62 23.07 26.16
C THR A 289 -21.90 23.58 26.81
N THR A 290 -22.45 22.84 27.78
CA THR A 290 -23.67 23.21 28.51
C THR A 290 -23.40 23.97 29.82
N THR A 291 -24.45 24.49 30.46
CA THR A 291 -24.40 25.14 31.78
C THR A 291 -23.92 24.24 32.91
N SER A 292 -24.10 22.92 32.79
CA SER A 292 -23.54 21.91 33.70
C SER A 292 -22.10 21.49 33.34
N GLY A 293 -21.47 22.15 32.37
CA GLY A 293 -20.11 21.82 31.93
C GLY A 293 -20.01 20.53 31.10
N LYS A 294 -21.13 19.85 30.79
CA LYS A 294 -21.14 18.70 29.86
C LYS A 294 -20.67 19.18 28.48
N VAL A 295 -19.78 18.42 27.85
CA VAL A 295 -19.27 18.71 26.50
C VAL A 295 -19.73 17.63 25.54
N PHE A 296 -20.54 18.03 24.56
CA PHE A 296 -20.98 17.19 23.45
C PHE A 296 -20.11 17.46 22.21
N ARG A 297 -19.90 16.43 21.40
CA ARG A 297 -19.00 16.42 20.26
C ARG A 297 -19.71 15.83 19.05
N ARG A 298 -19.65 16.49 17.90
CA ARG A 298 -20.15 15.98 16.60
C ARG A 298 -19.11 16.15 15.52
N SER A 299 -18.75 15.09 14.80
CA SER A 299 -17.68 15.13 13.80
C SER A 299 -18.19 15.05 12.37
N PHE A 300 -17.42 15.61 11.43
CA PHE A 300 -17.61 15.35 10.01
C PHE A 300 -16.29 15.33 9.24
N GLY A 301 -16.14 14.33 8.36
CA GLY A 301 -14.99 14.15 7.49
C GLY A 301 -15.28 14.47 6.01
N PHE A 302 -14.22 14.80 5.26
CA PHE A 302 -14.19 14.79 3.79
C PHE A 302 -12.75 14.80 3.25
N ASN A 303 -12.54 14.26 2.05
CA ASN A 303 -11.27 14.31 1.35
C ASN A 303 -11.26 15.53 0.39
N TYR A 304 -10.12 16.19 0.20
CA TYR A 304 -10.05 17.45 -0.55
C TYR A 304 -8.71 17.69 -1.26
N GLY A 305 -8.75 18.36 -2.42
CA GLY A 305 -7.58 18.81 -3.16
C GLY A 305 -7.35 18.05 -4.46
N LYS A 306 -6.09 17.88 -4.87
CA LYS A 306 -5.74 17.34 -6.20
C LYS A 306 -6.05 15.83 -6.28
N VAL A 307 -6.85 15.40 -7.25
CA VAL A 307 -7.25 13.98 -7.39
C VAL A 307 -6.57 13.35 -8.60
N ASN A 308 -6.00 12.15 -8.40
CA ASN A 308 -5.65 11.25 -9.49
C ASN A 308 -6.87 10.38 -9.82
N THR A 309 -7.53 10.69 -10.95
CA THR A 309 -8.76 10.03 -11.43
C THR A 309 -8.53 8.69 -12.14
N THR A 310 -7.27 8.28 -12.33
CA THR A 310 -6.90 6.97 -12.90
C THR A 310 -6.15 6.11 -11.88
N PRO A 311 -6.78 5.75 -10.74
CA PRO A 311 -6.09 5.16 -9.59
C PRO A 311 -5.35 3.84 -9.86
N TYR A 312 -5.71 3.10 -10.91
CA TYR A 312 -5.04 1.84 -11.30
C TYR A 312 -3.95 2.00 -12.39
N ALA A 313 -3.71 3.22 -12.87
CA ALA A 313 -2.65 3.52 -13.84
C ALA A 313 -1.29 3.77 -13.16
N MET A 314 -0.21 3.70 -13.94
CA MET A 314 1.11 4.15 -13.46
C MET A 314 1.12 5.68 -13.27
N ILE A 315 1.66 6.13 -12.13
CA ILE A 315 1.88 7.53 -11.82
C ILE A 315 3.01 8.04 -12.71
N THR A 316 2.69 8.85 -13.72
CA THR A 316 3.67 9.47 -14.64
C THR A 316 4.74 10.22 -13.85
N ASN A 317 6.02 10.01 -14.20
CA ASN A 317 7.17 10.60 -13.49
C ASN A 317 7.10 10.41 -11.96
N GLY A 318 6.45 9.35 -11.46
CA GLY A 318 6.20 9.10 -10.04
C GLY A 318 7.45 8.78 -9.22
N ALA A 319 8.54 8.43 -9.90
CA ALA A 319 9.86 8.18 -9.34
C ALA A 319 10.98 8.86 -10.16
N ALA A 320 12.08 9.24 -9.48
CA ALA A 320 13.40 9.27 -10.10
C ALA A 320 14.02 7.86 -9.99
N ALA A 321 14.70 7.41 -11.04
CA ALA A 321 15.27 6.07 -11.12
C ALA A 321 16.76 6.10 -11.48
N ILE A 322 17.54 5.27 -10.79
CA ILE A 322 18.99 5.13 -10.98
C ILE A 322 19.32 3.63 -11.09
N VAL A 323 19.84 3.24 -12.25
CA VAL A 323 20.32 1.89 -12.55
C VAL A 323 21.85 1.91 -12.47
N ASP A 324 22.43 1.52 -11.33
CA ASP A 324 23.88 1.61 -11.13
C ASP A 324 24.68 0.63 -12.04
N GLU A 325 25.92 1.02 -12.38
CA GLU A 325 26.87 0.20 -13.15
C GLU A 325 27.19 -1.14 -12.47
N THR A 326 27.45 -1.10 -11.16
CA THR A 326 28.05 -2.18 -10.38
C THR A 326 27.18 -3.44 -10.33
N GLN A 327 25.87 -3.25 -10.14
CA GLN A 327 24.92 -4.35 -9.92
C GLN A 327 23.72 -4.32 -10.88
N ALA A 328 23.02 -3.20 -11.07
CA ALA A 328 21.77 -3.22 -11.83
C ALA A 328 21.97 -3.29 -13.35
N LEU A 329 22.91 -2.51 -13.91
CA LEU A 329 23.35 -2.69 -15.31
C LEU A 329 24.03 -4.05 -15.51
N LYS A 330 24.76 -4.53 -14.50
CA LYS A 330 25.37 -5.87 -14.52
C LYS A 330 24.32 -6.98 -14.60
N LEU A 331 23.17 -6.84 -13.92
CA LEU A 331 22.05 -7.79 -14.05
C LEU A 331 21.55 -7.85 -15.49
N PHE A 332 21.33 -6.73 -16.18
CA PHE A 332 20.86 -6.74 -17.57
C PHE A 332 21.87 -7.41 -18.53
N GLY A 333 23.17 -7.16 -18.37
CA GLY A 333 24.21 -7.88 -19.12
C GLY A 333 24.20 -9.38 -18.86
N GLN A 334 24.04 -9.79 -17.60
CA GLN A 334 23.98 -11.20 -17.22
C GLN A 334 22.66 -11.90 -17.57
N ILE A 335 21.56 -11.15 -17.73
CA ILE A 335 20.31 -11.66 -18.31
C ILE A 335 20.56 -12.05 -19.77
N LEU A 336 21.21 -11.18 -20.56
CA LEU A 336 21.58 -11.50 -21.93
C LEU A 336 22.56 -12.68 -22.03
N GLU A 337 23.58 -12.75 -21.15
CA GLU A 337 24.47 -13.91 -21.08
C GLU A 337 23.69 -15.22 -20.83
N ARG A 338 22.84 -15.28 -19.80
CA ARG A 338 22.09 -16.49 -19.47
C ARG A 338 21.04 -16.85 -20.52
N PHE A 339 20.49 -15.85 -21.21
CA PHE A 339 19.63 -16.06 -22.37
C PHE A 339 20.38 -16.75 -23.54
N THR A 340 21.64 -16.36 -23.83
CA THR A 340 22.46 -17.05 -24.86
C THR A 340 22.84 -18.49 -24.48
N LYS A 341 22.88 -18.82 -23.18
CA LYS A 341 23.08 -20.19 -22.67
C LYS A 341 21.82 -21.08 -22.74
N ASN A 342 20.69 -20.56 -23.22
CA ASN A 342 19.40 -21.25 -23.16
C ASN A 342 18.97 -21.64 -21.73
N ASP A 343 19.41 -20.92 -20.70
CA ASP A 343 18.89 -21.07 -19.32
C ASP A 343 17.37 -20.84 -19.27
N TYR A 344 16.87 -20.00 -20.18
CA TYR A 344 15.45 -19.63 -20.32
C TYR A 344 15.16 -19.06 -21.72
N LYS A 345 13.87 -18.83 -21.96
CA LYS A 345 13.30 -18.11 -23.10
C LYS A 345 12.81 -16.72 -22.65
N ILE A 346 12.82 -15.76 -23.56
CA ILE A 346 12.22 -14.43 -23.39
C ILE A 346 11.03 -14.34 -24.34
N THR A 347 9.85 -13.99 -23.81
CA THR A 347 8.54 -13.97 -24.51
C THR A 347 8.28 -15.25 -25.33
N GLY A 348 8.65 -16.40 -24.78
CA GLY A 348 8.54 -17.72 -25.40
C GLY A 348 9.60 -18.05 -26.47
N LYS A 349 10.40 -17.07 -26.89
CA LYS A 349 11.49 -17.21 -27.88
C LYS A 349 12.83 -17.51 -27.18
N SER A 350 13.63 -18.39 -27.78
CA SER A 350 15.05 -18.56 -27.43
C SER A 350 15.92 -17.47 -28.07
N PHE A 351 17.18 -17.36 -27.65
CA PHE A 351 18.14 -16.47 -28.31
C PHE A 351 18.34 -16.84 -29.80
N SER A 352 18.24 -18.13 -30.13
CA SER A 352 18.25 -18.61 -31.52
C SER A 352 17.07 -18.07 -32.32
N ASP A 353 15.86 -18.00 -31.73
CA ASP A 353 14.67 -17.52 -32.43
C ASP A 353 14.76 -16.01 -32.74
N PHE A 354 15.23 -15.18 -31.80
CA PHE A 354 15.52 -13.76 -32.08
C PHE A 354 16.65 -13.59 -33.13
N SER A 355 17.61 -14.52 -33.17
CA SER A 355 18.74 -14.49 -34.10
C SER A 355 18.46 -15.16 -35.46
N ASN A 356 17.28 -15.77 -35.65
CA ASN A 356 16.93 -16.49 -36.90
C ASN A 356 15.52 -16.16 -37.43
N THR A 357 14.72 -15.32 -36.75
CA THR A 357 13.34 -15.00 -37.16
C THR A 357 13.03 -13.50 -37.00
N PRO A 358 12.21 -12.91 -37.89
CA PRO A 358 11.59 -13.53 -39.06
C PRO A 358 12.60 -13.75 -40.21
N LYS A 359 12.23 -14.61 -41.17
CA LYS A 359 12.97 -14.79 -42.43
C LYS A 359 12.15 -14.32 -43.63
N SER A 360 12.81 -14.02 -44.74
CA SER A 360 12.22 -13.53 -45.98
C SER A 360 13.01 -13.98 -47.20
N THR A 361 12.34 -14.15 -48.34
CA THR A 361 12.97 -14.18 -49.67
C THR A 361 12.84 -12.87 -50.44
N ALA A 362 11.97 -11.95 -49.98
CA ALA A 362 11.78 -10.63 -50.57
C ALA A 362 12.96 -9.70 -50.24
N LYS A 363 13.70 -9.31 -51.28
CA LYS A 363 14.84 -8.38 -51.26
C LYS A 363 14.37 -6.95 -51.60
N ARG A 364 15.11 -5.92 -51.18
CA ARG A 364 14.82 -4.51 -51.56
C ARG A 364 15.27 -4.24 -53.01
N THR A 365 14.38 -4.52 -53.97
CA THR A 365 14.63 -4.66 -55.43
C THR A 365 15.22 -3.45 -56.17
N SER A 366 15.31 -2.27 -55.55
CA SER A 366 15.95 -1.08 -56.11
C SER A 366 17.28 -0.70 -55.42
N TYR A 367 17.82 -1.57 -54.56
CA TYR A 367 19.04 -1.35 -53.78
C TYR A 367 19.94 -2.59 -53.76
N CYS A 368 19.35 -3.76 -53.49
CA CYS A 368 20.04 -5.05 -53.56
C CYS A 368 20.46 -5.38 -55.00
N ILE A 369 21.56 -6.11 -55.18
CA ILE A 369 21.94 -6.69 -56.46
C ILE A 369 20.87 -7.70 -56.88
N ASP A 370 19.98 -7.26 -57.77
CA ASP A 370 19.00 -8.09 -58.45
C ASP A 370 19.61 -9.43 -58.88
N TYR A 371 19.04 -10.54 -58.40
CA TYR A 371 19.52 -11.88 -58.70
C TYR A 371 18.39 -12.88 -58.64
N HIS A 372 18.35 -13.76 -59.65
CA HIS A 372 17.24 -14.66 -59.95
C HIS A 372 16.93 -15.69 -58.86
N SER A 373 17.95 -16.12 -58.10
CA SER A 373 17.79 -17.08 -57.00
C SER A 373 17.17 -16.43 -55.76
N GLU A 374 16.07 -16.99 -55.26
CA GLU A 374 15.47 -16.62 -53.98
C GLU A 374 16.40 -17.01 -52.83
N ILE A 375 16.76 -16.05 -51.97
CA ILE A 375 17.63 -16.26 -50.81
C ILE A 375 16.78 -16.12 -49.57
N ASN A 376 16.59 -17.20 -48.81
CA ASN A 376 15.82 -17.18 -47.56
C ASN A 376 16.69 -16.66 -46.40
N PHE A 377 16.70 -15.35 -46.20
CA PHE A 377 17.58 -14.66 -45.26
C PHE A 377 16.86 -14.23 -43.98
N ILE A 378 17.62 -14.03 -42.91
CA ILE A 378 17.15 -13.61 -41.59
C ILE A 378 17.02 -12.08 -41.55
N ARG A 379 15.82 -11.58 -41.29
CA ARG A 379 15.55 -10.14 -41.24
C ARG A 379 16.12 -9.45 -39.99
N SER A 380 16.53 -10.16 -38.94
CA SER A 380 17.26 -9.56 -37.81
C SER A 380 18.59 -8.87 -38.23
N PHE A 381 19.04 -9.09 -39.47
CA PHE A 381 20.28 -8.58 -40.04
C PHE A 381 20.04 -7.85 -41.38
N GLY A 382 20.79 -6.78 -41.64
CA GLY A 382 20.77 -6.07 -42.92
C GLY A 382 20.45 -4.57 -42.86
N ASP A 383 20.62 -3.90 -44.00
CA ASP A 383 20.40 -2.47 -44.18
C ASP A 383 18.91 -2.17 -44.38
N SER A 384 18.32 -1.31 -43.54
CA SER A 384 16.91 -0.94 -43.63
C SER A 384 16.60 0.37 -42.91
N THR A 385 15.40 0.90 -43.15
CA THR A 385 14.77 1.97 -42.39
C THR A 385 13.82 1.45 -41.29
N ASP A 386 13.47 0.16 -41.33
CA ASP A 386 12.77 -0.56 -40.26
C ASP A 386 13.78 -0.83 -39.11
N PRO A 387 13.49 -0.41 -37.87
CA PRO A 387 14.41 -0.54 -36.74
C PRO A 387 14.55 -2.00 -36.25
N GLU A 388 13.54 -2.85 -36.48
CA GLU A 388 13.56 -4.25 -36.08
C GLU A 388 14.14 -5.15 -37.18
N ASN A 389 13.96 -4.80 -38.45
CA ASN A 389 14.23 -5.68 -39.59
C ASN A 389 15.10 -5.07 -40.70
N GLY A 390 16.21 -5.73 -41.02
CA GLY A 390 16.99 -5.59 -42.25
C GLY A 390 16.42 -6.38 -43.45
N ASP A 391 16.82 -6.00 -44.66
CA ASP A 391 16.48 -6.67 -45.92
C ASP A 391 17.73 -7.32 -46.59
N GLY A 392 18.68 -7.78 -45.77
CA GLY A 392 20.04 -8.13 -46.20
C GLY A 392 20.99 -6.93 -46.21
N TYR A 393 22.30 -7.17 -46.26
CA TYR A 393 23.27 -6.09 -46.48
C TYR A 393 23.35 -5.83 -47.98
N CYS A 394 22.74 -4.72 -48.41
CA CYS A 394 22.59 -4.33 -49.81
C CYS A 394 23.13 -2.92 -50.12
N GLY A 395 23.51 -2.15 -49.09
CA GLY A 395 24.12 -0.84 -49.24
C GLY A 395 23.13 0.33 -49.39
N GLY A 396 23.70 1.46 -49.83
CA GLY A 396 23.03 2.77 -49.90
C GLY A 396 22.10 2.93 -51.11
N ALA A 397 21.60 4.15 -51.31
CA ALA A 397 20.71 4.46 -52.43
C ALA A 397 21.46 4.51 -53.78
N GLY A 398 20.98 3.74 -54.75
CA GLY A 398 21.52 3.65 -56.12
C GLY A 398 21.02 2.38 -56.80
N VAL A 399 21.21 2.24 -58.11
CA VAL A 399 20.84 1.01 -58.82
C VAL A 399 21.88 -0.08 -58.53
N ASN A 400 21.55 -0.99 -57.61
CA ASN A 400 22.33 -2.17 -57.24
C ASN A 400 23.79 -1.82 -56.84
N PRO A 401 24.06 -0.93 -55.85
CA PRO A 401 25.42 -0.56 -55.44
C PRO A 401 26.17 -1.69 -54.71
N GLY A 402 25.47 -2.58 -54.01
CA GLY A 402 26.06 -3.53 -53.06
C GLY A 402 26.45 -2.87 -51.73
N ALA A 403 26.53 -3.68 -50.67
CA ALA A 403 26.98 -3.23 -49.34
C ALA A 403 28.50 -3.21 -49.19
N PHE A 404 29.21 -4.12 -49.88
CA PHE A 404 30.64 -4.30 -49.73
C PHE A 404 31.34 -4.30 -51.09
N VAL A 405 32.63 -3.94 -51.08
CA VAL A 405 33.50 -4.00 -52.28
C VAL A 405 34.73 -4.84 -51.94
N GLY A 406 35.04 -5.83 -52.78
CA GLY A 406 36.24 -6.66 -52.68
C GLY A 406 36.94 -6.75 -54.03
N ASN A 407 38.26 -6.92 -54.04
CA ASN A 407 39.04 -7.05 -55.27
C ASN A 407 39.40 -8.52 -55.51
N GLY A 408 39.04 -9.06 -56.68
CA GLY A 408 39.26 -10.44 -57.06
C GLY A 408 39.98 -10.53 -58.41
N CYS A 409 40.95 -11.46 -58.53
CA CYS A 409 41.81 -11.59 -59.70
C CYS A 409 41.81 -13.01 -60.27
N PHE A 410 41.50 -13.12 -61.56
CA PHE A 410 41.80 -14.28 -62.41
C PHE A 410 42.00 -13.83 -63.86
N LEU A 411 43.24 -13.95 -64.36
CA LEU A 411 43.67 -13.53 -65.71
C LEU A 411 43.08 -12.16 -66.11
N GLY A 412 43.23 -11.20 -65.19
CA GLY A 412 42.49 -9.94 -65.10
C GLY A 412 41.99 -9.73 -63.66
N CYS A 413 41.88 -8.48 -63.21
CA CYS A 413 41.37 -8.16 -61.87
C CYS A 413 40.14 -7.27 -61.97
N SER A 414 39.18 -7.49 -61.07
CA SER A 414 37.99 -6.65 -60.93
C SER A 414 37.71 -6.37 -59.46
N ASP A 415 37.20 -5.18 -59.19
CA ASP A 415 36.38 -4.98 -58.01
C ASP A 415 35.04 -5.70 -58.21
N PHE A 416 34.50 -6.23 -57.12
CA PHE A 416 33.18 -6.83 -57.06
C PHE A 416 32.34 -6.03 -56.08
N ASP A 417 31.14 -5.62 -56.52
CA ASP A 417 30.09 -5.14 -55.63
C ASP A 417 29.39 -6.35 -55.02
N MET A 418 29.10 -6.34 -53.72
CA MET A 418 28.51 -7.50 -53.03
C MET A 418 27.36 -7.15 -52.10
N ASP A 419 26.28 -7.92 -52.22
CA ASP A 419 25.29 -8.11 -51.18
C ASP A 419 25.68 -9.30 -50.29
N VAL A 420 25.37 -9.23 -49.00
CA VAL A 420 25.53 -10.35 -48.06
C VAL A 420 24.24 -10.58 -47.28
N TYR A 421 23.80 -11.84 -47.28
CA TYR A 421 22.57 -12.30 -46.65
C TYR A 421 22.91 -13.36 -45.60
N ILE A 422 22.53 -13.13 -44.33
CA ILE A 422 22.70 -14.13 -43.28
C ILE A 422 21.52 -15.09 -43.33
N THR A 423 21.76 -16.37 -43.60
CA THR A 423 20.73 -17.40 -43.79
C THR A 423 20.53 -18.30 -42.58
N GLY A 424 21.51 -18.35 -41.67
CA GLY A 424 21.46 -19.09 -40.41
C GLY A 424 22.45 -18.55 -39.39
N VAL A 425 22.06 -18.48 -38.12
CA VAL A 425 22.95 -18.18 -36.99
C VAL A 425 22.80 -19.25 -35.92
N ASN A 426 23.88 -19.99 -35.66
CA ASN A 426 23.95 -20.99 -34.60
C ASN A 426 25.04 -20.60 -33.60
N ILE A 427 24.61 -20.18 -32.41
CA ILE A 427 25.46 -19.91 -31.26
C ILE A 427 25.14 -21.00 -30.23
N PRO A 428 26.04 -21.98 -30.01
CA PRO A 428 25.79 -23.05 -29.05
C PRO A 428 25.76 -22.49 -27.61
N PRO A 429 25.03 -23.11 -26.67
CA PRO A 429 24.92 -22.61 -25.29
C PRO A 429 26.25 -22.43 -24.54
N THR A 430 27.13 -23.42 -24.66
CA THR A 430 28.44 -23.45 -24.03
C THR A 430 29.53 -23.89 -25.00
N THR A 431 30.77 -23.56 -24.69
CA THR A 431 31.94 -24.05 -25.42
C THR A 431 32.88 -24.69 -24.41
N GLY A 432 32.76 -26.02 -24.27
CA GLY A 432 33.23 -26.73 -23.08
C GLY A 432 32.35 -26.40 -21.88
N ALA A 433 32.96 -26.11 -20.73
CA ALA A 433 32.27 -25.66 -19.52
C ALA A 433 31.93 -24.16 -19.51
N ASP A 434 32.46 -23.39 -20.46
CA ASP A 434 32.39 -21.92 -20.46
C ASP A 434 31.16 -21.37 -21.22
N PRO A 435 30.66 -20.17 -20.85
CA PRO A 435 29.68 -19.42 -21.65
C PRO A 435 30.19 -19.19 -23.07
N THR A 436 29.38 -19.49 -24.08
CA THR A 436 29.75 -19.19 -25.47
C THR A 436 29.71 -17.70 -25.78
N VAL A 437 28.81 -16.95 -25.16
CA VAL A 437 28.77 -15.49 -25.18
C VAL A 437 28.70 -14.98 -23.75
N THR A 438 29.38 -13.86 -23.45
CA THR A 438 29.17 -13.06 -22.23
C THR A 438 28.93 -11.61 -22.60
N ALA A 439 28.07 -10.93 -21.84
CA ALA A 439 27.71 -9.53 -22.09
C ALA A 439 27.92 -8.65 -20.86
N GLY A 440 28.53 -7.48 -21.06
CA GLY A 440 28.80 -6.50 -20.01
C GLY A 440 28.33 -5.10 -20.42
N LEU A 441 27.67 -4.42 -19.49
CA LEU A 441 27.25 -3.02 -19.61
C LEU A 441 28.06 -2.16 -18.65
N SER A 442 28.51 -0.99 -19.10
CA SER A 442 29.32 -0.05 -18.32
C SER A 442 29.14 1.38 -18.83
N ILE A 443 29.53 2.37 -18.03
CA ILE A 443 29.45 3.79 -18.38
C ILE A 443 30.84 4.43 -18.16
N PRO A 444 31.69 4.47 -19.20
CA PRO A 444 32.92 5.27 -19.18
C PRO A 444 32.65 6.76 -18.92
N ALA A 445 33.70 7.48 -18.51
CA ALA A 445 33.68 8.89 -18.09
C ALA A 445 33.23 9.91 -19.17
N ASN A 446 32.82 9.45 -20.36
CA ASN A 446 32.29 10.27 -21.44
C ASN A 446 30.74 10.24 -21.51
N ASN A 447 30.06 9.77 -20.45
CA ASN A 447 28.59 9.71 -20.30
C ASN A 447 27.87 8.92 -21.40
N ASN A 448 28.39 7.75 -21.76
CA ASN A 448 27.78 6.86 -22.76
C ASN A 448 27.64 5.44 -22.22
N LEU A 449 26.62 4.71 -22.67
CA LEU A 449 26.55 3.28 -22.41
C LEU A 449 27.56 2.55 -23.32
N LYS A 450 28.52 1.87 -22.69
CA LYS A 450 29.52 1.01 -23.33
C LYS A 450 29.11 -0.44 -23.14
N ILE A 451 28.89 -1.12 -24.26
CA ILE A 451 28.46 -2.51 -24.35
C ILE A 451 29.67 -3.35 -24.78
N ASN A 452 29.98 -4.40 -24.04
CA ASN A 452 30.96 -5.41 -24.44
C ASN A 452 30.26 -6.76 -24.61
N ILE A 453 30.43 -7.38 -25.79
CA ILE A 453 29.98 -8.73 -26.11
C ILE A 453 31.22 -9.56 -26.39
N ASN A 454 31.49 -10.58 -25.58
CA ASN A 454 32.63 -11.47 -25.76
C ASN A 454 32.14 -12.83 -26.27
N GLY A 455 32.60 -13.28 -27.43
CA GLY A 455 32.18 -14.54 -28.06
C GLY A 455 33.31 -15.57 -28.13
N ARG A 456 32.99 -16.84 -27.86
CA ARG A 456 33.91 -17.98 -27.97
C ARG A 456 33.64 -18.87 -29.18
N LYS A 457 32.40 -18.92 -29.65
CA LYS A 457 31.97 -19.70 -30.81
C LYS A 457 30.68 -19.11 -31.38
N ALA A 458 30.62 -18.95 -32.69
CA ALA A 458 29.41 -18.63 -33.43
C ALA A 458 29.59 -19.26 -34.81
N ILE A 459 28.54 -19.88 -35.35
CA ILE A 459 28.51 -20.47 -36.69
C ILE A 459 27.45 -19.71 -37.47
N ILE A 460 27.86 -19.07 -38.57
CA ILE A 460 27.06 -18.13 -39.34
C ILE A 460 27.03 -18.58 -40.80
N ASN A 461 25.85 -18.89 -41.32
CA ASN A 461 25.68 -19.28 -42.71
C ASN A 461 25.40 -18.03 -43.54
N LEU A 462 26.19 -17.84 -44.60
CA LEU A 462 26.15 -16.67 -45.47
C LEU A 462 25.80 -17.08 -46.91
N ALA A 463 24.92 -16.31 -47.52
CA ALA A 463 24.70 -16.26 -48.96
C ALA A 463 25.22 -14.91 -49.48
N ILE A 464 26.03 -14.93 -50.53
CA ILE A 464 26.71 -13.74 -51.06
C ILE A 464 26.39 -13.63 -52.55
N ILE A 465 25.85 -12.48 -52.97
CA ILE A 465 25.69 -12.15 -54.39
C ILE A 465 26.77 -11.13 -54.74
N ALA A 466 27.65 -11.47 -55.68
CA ALA A 466 28.70 -10.59 -56.17
C ALA A 466 28.43 -10.15 -57.61
N ARG A 467 28.86 -8.94 -57.99
CA ARG A 467 28.84 -8.42 -59.37
C ARG A 467 30.20 -7.84 -59.73
N ASN A 468 30.84 -8.30 -60.80
CA ASN A 468 32.12 -7.72 -61.25
C ASN A 468 31.93 -6.38 -61.96
N ARG A 469 32.75 -5.37 -61.63
CA ARG A 469 32.79 -4.08 -62.33
C ARG A 469 33.51 -4.14 -63.68
N ASN A 470 34.57 -4.95 -63.78
CA ASN A 470 35.41 -5.11 -64.97
C ASN A 470 35.33 -6.53 -65.51
N ALA A 471 35.57 -6.72 -66.81
CA ALA A 471 35.66 -8.06 -67.39
C ALA A 471 36.90 -8.82 -66.87
N ILE A 472 36.76 -10.13 -66.67
CA ILE A 472 37.77 -11.02 -66.08
C ILE A 472 37.98 -12.27 -66.96
N GLY A 473 39.05 -13.03 -66.71
CA GLY A 473 39.35 -14.24 -67.50
C GLY A 473 39.63 -13.93 -68.97
N ILE A 474 40.51 -12.97 -69.26
CA ILE A 474 40.80 -12.49 -70.64
C ILE A 474 39.54 -12.05 -71.40
N GLY A 475 38.55 -11.51 -70.69
CA GLY A 475 37.29 -11.02 -71.27
C GLY A 475 36.21 -12.09 -71.50
N LEU A 476 36.47 -13.36 -71.15
CA LEU A 476 35.48 -14.44 -71.25
C LEU A 476 34.27 -14.23 -70.32
N VAL A 477 34.46 -13.53 -69.19
CA VAL A 477 33.40 -13.14 -68.28
C VAL A 477 33.26 -11.61 -68.30
N GLY A 478 32.17 -11.13 -68.90
CA GLY A 478 31.92 -9.70 -69.11
C GLY A 478 31.69 -8.90 -67.82
N SER A 479 31.87 -7.58 -67.89
CA SER A 479 31.48 -6.64 -66.83
C SER A 479 29.98 -6.76 -66.53
N GLY A 480 29.59 -6.63 -65.25
CA GLY A 480 28.20 -6.74 -64.81
C GLY A 480 27.69 -8.17 -64.66
N SER A 481 28.53 -9.19 -64.88
CA SER A 481 28.21 -10.58 -64.54
C SER A 481 27.99 -10.71 -63.04
N LYS A 482 26.98 -11.49 -62.66
CA LYS A 482 26.59 -11.72 -61.27
C LYS A 482 26.90 -13.16 -60.87
N PHE A 483 27.22 -13.41 -59.61
CA PHE A 483 27.67 -14.70 -59.09
C PHE A 483 27.03 -14.96 -57.72
N TYR A 484 26.61 -16.19 -57.45
CA TYR A 484 26.11 -16.61 -56.16
C TYR A 484 27.10 -17.56 -55.47
N PHE A 485 27.48 -17.20 -54.24
CA PHE A 485 28.29 -18.03 -53.36
C PHE A 485 27.56 -18.33 -52.06
N THR A 486 27.86 -19.48 -51.44
CA THR A 486 27.49 -19.78 -50.05
C THR A 486 28.71 -20.19 -49.24
N THR A 487 28.69 -19.89 -47.94
CA THR A 487 29.79 -20.24 -47.04
C THR A 487 29.35 -20.24 -45.57
N ILE A 488 30.14 -20.89 -44.72
CA ILE A 488 29.94 -20.97 -43.27
C ILE A 488 31.11 -20.24 -42.61
N ALA A 489 30.82 -19.18 -41.84
CA ALA A 489 31.81 -18.49 -41.03
C ALA A 489 31.75 -18.98 -39.56
N GLU A 490 32.89 -19.32 -38.96
CA GLU A 490 32.96 -19.89 -37.61
C GLU A 490 34.06 -19.25 -36.75
N VAL A 491 33.68 -18.74 -35.57
CA VAL A 491 34.59 -18.10 -34.60
C VAL A 491 35.40 -19.16 -33.85
N ASN A 492 36.72 -18.95 -33.74
CA ASN A 492 37.68 -19.86 -33.12
C ASN A 492 37.70 -21.28 -33.75
N LEU A 493 37.35 -21.41 -35.02
CA LEU A 493 37.48 -22.68 -35.74
C LEU A 493 38.95 -23.12 -35.76
N ASN A 494 39.21 -24.32 -35.23
CA ASN A 494 40.54 -24.90 -35.04
C ASN A 494 41.48 -24.07 -34.14
N GLU A 495 40.93 -23.21 -33.29
CA GLU A 495 41.67 -22.40 -32.31
C GLU A 495 41.20 -22.68 -30.87
N THR A 496 41.99 -22.24 -29.88
CA THR A 496 41.55 -22.23 -28.48
C THR A 496 40.31 -21.34 -28.33
N ALA A 497 39.27 -21.84 -27.66
CA ALA A 497 37.99 -21.15 -27.45
C ALA A 497 38.05 -19.99 -26.44
N ASN A 498 39.00 -19.10 -26.63
CA ASN A 498 39.16 -17.86 -25.88
C ASN A 498 38.05 -16.87 -26.25
N PRO A 499 37.53 -16.09 -25.28
CA PRO A 499 36.55 -15.06 -25.56
C PRO A 499 37.19 -13.94 -26.40
N ARG A 500 36.51 -13.54 -27.48
CA ARG A 500 36.90 -12.45 -28.39
C ARG A 500 36.00 -11.25 -28.15
N ALA A 501 36.55 -10.07 -27.90
CA ALA A 501 35.79 -8.89 -27.51
C ALA A 501 35.21 -8.10 -28.70
N ALA A 502 33.93 -7.73 -28.60
CA ALA A 502 33.28 -6.74 -29.45
C ALA A 502 32.73 -5.62 -28.56
N VAL A 503 33.24 -4.40 -28.73
CA VAL A 503 33.07 -3.30 -27.76
C VAL A 503 32.49 -2.08 -28.46
N ALA A 504 31.25 -1.70 -28.12
CA ALA A 504 30.54 -0.56 -28.68
C ALA A 504 30.37 0.57 -27.66
N ASN A 505 30.67 1.80 -28.05
CA ASN A 505 30.25 3.03 -27.39
C ASN A 505 28.94 3.49 -28.04
N THR A 506 27.87 3.65 -27.25
CA THR A 506 26.52 3.86 -27.79
C THR A 506 25.88 5.18 -27.33
N ASN A 507 25.02 5.73 -28.18
CA ASN A 507 23.93 6.59 -27.77
C ASN A 507 22.80 5.68 -27.28
N THR A 508 22.27 5.93 -26.09
CA THR A 508 21.10 5.23 -25.54
C THR A 508 20.01 6.24 -25.26
N VAL A 509 18.81 5.96 -25.75
CA VAL A 509 17.61 6.79 -25.54
C VAL A 509 16.46 5.87 -25.14
N VAL A 510 15.64 6.28 -24.19
CA VAL A 510 14.37 5.61 -23.87
C VAL A 510 13.25 6.28 -24.66
N ASP A 511 12.32 5.49 -25.21
CA ASP A 511 11.19 6.01 -25.98
C ASP A 511 9.94 6.28 -25.11
N THR A 512 8.82 6.62 -25.76
CA THR A 512 7.53 6.82 -25.09
C THR A 512 6.87 5.53 -24.61
N ASN A 513 7.29 4.35 -25.09
CA ASN A 513 6.86 3.04 -24.59
C ASN A 513 7.63 2.62 -23.32
N GLY A 514 8.81 3.17 -23.09
CA GLY A 514 9.73 2.82 -22.00
C GLY A 514 10.84 1.86 -22.44
N GLU A 515 11.08 1.76 -23.75
CA GLU A 515 11.99 0.83 -24.40
C GLU A 515 13.33 1.50 -24.72
N PHE A 516 14.42 0.77 -24.48
CA PHE A 516 15.78 1.25 -24.72
C PHE A 516 16.14 1.09 -26.19
N ASN A 517 16.28 2.22 -26.88
CA ASN A 517 16.83 2.32 -28.22
C ASN A 517 18.34 2.55 -28.13
N ILE A 518 19.13 1.63 -28.70
CA ILE A 518 20.59 1.60 -28.58
C ILE A 518 21.22 1.77 -29.97
N ALA A 519 21.95 2.86 -30.16
CA ALA A 519 22.64 3.17 -31.41
C ALA A 519 24.15 3.28 -31.21
N ILE A 520 24.93 2.55 -31.99
CA ILE A 520 26.39 2.67 -31.97
C ILE A 520 26.80 4.04 -32.51
N LYS A 521 27.76 4.71 -31.85
CA LYS A 521 28.23 6.03 -32.28
C LYS A 521 28.92 5.99 -33.64
N THR A 522 28.72 7.04 -34.43
CA THR A 522 29.37 7.26 -35.73
C THR A 522 30.54 8.26 -35.61
N PRO A 523 31.55 8.22 -36.49
CA PRO A 523 31.73 7.25 -37.58
C PRO A 523 32.07 5.84 -37.05
N LEU A 524 31.81 4.83 -37.88
CA LEU A 524 32.31 3.47 -37.69
C LEU A 524 33.63 3.32 -38.46
N THR A 525 34.67 2.90 -37.76
CA THR A 525 36.00 2.64 -38.32
C THR A 525 36.20 1.13 -38.47
N LEU A 526 36.71 0.66 -39.61
CA LEU A 526 37.14 -0.74 -39.79
C LEU A 526 38.54 -1.01 -39.17
N ALA A 527 38.98 -0.14 -38.25
CA ALA A 527 40.16 -0.22 -37.39
C ALA A 527 41.52 -0.48 -38.08
N ALA A 528 42.15 0.58 -38.59
CA ALA A 528 43.58 0.62 -38.91
C ALA A 528 44.43 1.10 -37.71
N LEU A 529 44.30 0.44 -36.55
CA LEU A 529 45.02 0.78 -35.31
C LEU A 529 45.57 -0.47 -34.58
N PRO A 530 46.66 -0.33 -33.78
CA PRO A 530 47.35 -1.45 -33.13
C PRO A 530 46.56 -2.05 -31.95
N ALA A 531 46.93 -3.28 -31.58
CA ALA A 531 46.10 -4.24 -30.84
C ALA A 531 45.84 -3.97 -29.33
N ASN A 532 45.86 -2.73 -28.85
CA ASN A 532 45.68 -2.43 -27.40
C ASN A 532 44.88 -1.15 -27.06
N THR A 533 44.28 -0.43 -28.03
CA THR A 533 43.55 0.82 -27.76
C THR A 533 42.05 0.70 -28.00
N THR A 534 41.24 0.77 -26.93
CA THR A 534 39.75 0.73 -27.02
C THR A 534 39.11 2.13 -27.19
N SER A 535 39.75 2.97 -28.00
CA SER A 535 39.39 4.38 -28.25
C SER A 535 38.20 4.58 -29.18
N ASP A 536 37.97 3.63 -30.09
CA ASP A 536 37.04 3.80 -31.21
C ASP A 536 35.57 3.61 -30.78
N ASN A 537 34.64 4.14 -31.58
CA ASN A 537 33.21 3.98 -31.32
C ASN A 537 32.76 2.52 -31.34
N PHE A 538 33.39 1.68 -32.17
CA PHE A 538 33.06 0.26 -32.26
C PHE A 538 34.29 -0.59 -32.61
N TYR A 539 34.75 -1.38 -31.65
CA TYR A 539 35.86 -2.31 -31.81
C TYR A 539 35.33 -3.73 -32.06
N THR A 540 35.69 -4.31 -33.19
CA THR A 540 35.31 -5.69 -33.58
C THR A 540 36.50 -6.54 -34.05
N LYS A 541 37.74 -6.03 -33.90
CA LYS A 541 38.92 -6.62 -34.55
C LYS A 541 39.21 -8.05 -34.09
N GLU A 542 39.12 -8.31 -32.78
CA GLU A 542 39.31 -9.66 -32.23
C GLU A 542 38.34 -10.70 -32.80
N TRP A 543 37.08 -10.32 -33.11
CA TRP A 543 36.16 -11.21 -33.80
C TRP A 543 36.60 -11.43 -35.25
N SER A 544 36.92 -10.37 -35.99
CA SER A 544 37.29 -10.50 -37.40
C SER A 544 38.62 -11.24 -37.61
N ASP A 545 39.57 -11.12 -36.69
CA ASP A 545 40.85 -11.82 -36.77
C ASP A 545 40.63 -13.35 -36.67
N HIS A 546 39.87 -13.80 -35.66
CA HIS A 546 39.69 -15.20 -35.29
C HIS A 546 38.40 -15.86 -35.81
N LEU A 547 37.65 -15.16 -36.68
CA LEU A 547 36.62 -15.75 -37.53
C LEU A 547 37.30 -16.44 -38.73
N ARG A 548 36.99 -17.72 -38.95
CA ARG A 548 37.37 -18.46 -40.16
C ARG A 548 36.19 -18.62 -41.07
N VAL A 549 36.46 -18.82 -42.36
CA VAL A 549 35.45 -19.13 -43.38
C VAL A 549 35.66 -20.59 -43.83
N LYS A 550 34.61 -21.30 -44.23
CA LYS A 550 34.72 -22.64 -44.81
C LYS A 550 33.57 -22.95 -45.78
N ASN A 551 33.83 -23.83 -46.73
CA ASN A 551 32.80 -24.38 -47.61
C ASN A 551 32.00 -25.51 -46.91
N ASN A 552 30.98 -26.05 -47.59
CA ASN A 552 30.17 -27.15 -47.09
C ASN A 552 30.93 -28.49 -47.00
N ALA A 553 32.05 -28.65 -47.71
CA ALA A 553 32.95 -29.80 -47.57
C ALA A 553 33.86 -29.72 -46.33
N GLY A 554 34.04 -28.52 -45.76
CA GLY A 554 34.88 -28.25 -44.59
C GLY A 554 36.25 -27.63 -44.90
N ASP A 555 36.56 -27.35 -46.17
CA ASP A 555 37.80 -26.70 -46.59
C ASP A 555 37.89 -25.28 -46.03
N LEU A 556 39.05 -24.93 -45.46
CA LEU A 556 39.26 -23.66 -44.76
C LEU A 556 39.47 -22.48 -45.71
N ASP A 557 39.07 -21.31 -45.22
CA ASP A 557 39.13 -20.00 -45.87
C ASP A 557 38.62 -20.03 -47.34
N SER A 558 37.58 -20.85 -47.56
CA SER A 558 36.98 -21.19 -48.85
C SER A 558 35.46 -20.98 -48.89
N VAL A 559 34.91 -20.69 -50.07
CA VAL A 559 33.46 -20.56 -50.33
C VAL A 559 32.99 -21.53 -51.41
N ASP A 560 31.71 -21.93 -51.36
CA ASP A 560 31.08 -22.69 -52.44
C ASP A 560 30.53 -21.76 -53.52
N TYR A 561 30.84 -22.07 -54.77
CA TYR A 561 30.16 -21.51 -55.94
C TYR A 561 28.82 -22.23 -56.15
N VAL A 562 27.75 -21.47 -56.40
CA VAL A 562 26.41 -22.04 -56.68
C VAL A 562 26.08 -21.90 -58.17
N ASP A 563 26.00 -20.66 -58.66
CA ASP A 563 25.62 -20.32 -60.04
C ASP A 563 26.11 -18.91 -60.44
N SER A 564 26.03 -18.58 -61.73
CA SER A 564 26.30 -17.24 -62.26
C SER A 564 25.32 -16.88 -63.39
N THR A 565 25.22 -15.58 -63.70
CA THR A 565 24.59 -15.11 -64.95
C THR A 565 25.52 -15.22 -66.18
N SER A 566 26.67 -15.89 -66.06
CA SER A 566 27.65 -16.08 -67.14
C SER A 566 28.01 -17.55 -67.31
N TRP A 567 27.61 -18.12 -68.44
CA TRP A 567 27.93 -19.51 -68.83
C TRP A 567 29.44 -19.83 -68.79
N ALA A 568 30.28 -18.82 -69.06
CA ALA A 568 31.74 -18.95 -69.02
C ALA A 568 32.29 -18.96 -67.58
N ALA A 569 31.55 -18.44 -66.59
CA ALA A 569 31.87 -18.56 -65.18
C ALA A 569 31.41 -19.92 -64.61
N ASP A 570 30.27 -20.44 -65.05
CA ASP A 570 29.79 -21.79 -64.68
C ASP A 570 30.76 -22.88 -65.15
N LEU A 571 31.23 -22.76 -66.40
CA LEU A 571 32.25 -23.64 -66.99
C LEU A 571 33.61 -23.58 -66.26
N LEU A 572 33.85 -22.54 -65.47
CA LEU A 572 35.07 -22.28 -64.71
C LEU A 572 34.83 -22.21 -63.19
N SER A 573 33.78 -22.87 -62.69
CA SER A 573 33.32 -22.80 -61.28
C SER A 573 34.43 -22.96 -60.22
N SER A 574 35.37 -23.91 -60.41
CA SER A 574 36.51 -24.12 -59.50
C SER A 574 37.49 -22.93 -59.45
N VAL A 575 37.60 -22.18 -60.55
CA VAL A 575 38.37 -20.94 -60.64
C VAL A 575 37.57 -19.77 -60.04
N THR A 576 36.28 -19.67 -60.34
CA THR A 576 35.39 -18.64 -59.81
C THR A 576 35.31 -18.70 -58.27
N ALA A 577 35.32 -19.90 -57.69
CA ALA A 577 35.50 -20.08 -56.24
C ALA A 577 36.85 -19.53 -55.74
N SER A 578 37.96 -19.80 -56.45
CA SER A 578 39.28 -19.26 -56.08
C SER A 578 39.36 -17.73 -56.13
N ILE A 579 38.60 -17.06 -57.01
CA ILE A 579 38.48 -15.59 -57.03
C ILE A 579 37.83 -15.11 -55.72
N ALA A 580 36.73 -15.72 -55.32
CA ALA A 580 35.99 -15.35 -54.12
C ALA A 580 36.78 -15.64 -52.84
N ASN A 581 37.50 -16.77 -52.77
CA ASN A 581 38.45 -17.07 -51.68
C ASN A 581 39.49 -15.96 -51.52
N GLY A 582 39.99 -15.40 -52.63
CA GLY A 582 40.91 -14.25 -52.63
C GLY A 582 40.34 -12.96 -52.02
N MET A 583 39.01 -12.79 -52.03
CA MET A 583 38.34 -11.62 -51.45
C MET A 583 38.07 -11.75 -49.94
N VAL A 584 38.03 -12.97 -49.39
CA VAL A 584 37.69 -13.24 -47.98
C VAL A 584 38.48 -12.39 -46.98
N PRO A 585 39.81 -12.19 -47.10
CA PRO A 585 40.59 -11.39 -46.14
C PRO A 585 40.16 -9.92 -46.07
N ALA A 586 39.71 -9.34 -47.18
CA ALA A 586 39.29 -7.93 -47.25
C ALA A 586 37.86 -7.73 -46.73
N LEU A 587 36.97 -8.69 -46.98
CA LEU A 587 35.54 -8.61 -46.64
C LEU A 587 35.24 -9.00 -45.20
N LYS A 588 36.02 -9.93 -44.63
CA LYS A 588 35.81 -10.48 -43.29
C LYS A 588 35.65 -9.41 -42.20
N PRO A 589 36.48 -8.34 -42.11
CA PRO A 589 36.29 -7.29 -41.11
C PRO A 589 34.98 -6.51 -41.28
N ALA A 590 34.61 -6.19 -42.53
CA ALA A 590 33.43 -5.39 -42.84
C ALA A 590 32.13 -6.14 -42.50
N ILE A 591 32.01 -7.40 -42.94
CA ILE A 591 30.83 -8.25 -42.66
C ILE A 591 30.72 -8.52 -41.16
N THR A 592 31.84 -8.78 -40.48
CA THR A 592 31.87 -8.98 -39.02
C THR A 592 31.39 -7.73 -38.27
N GLN A 593 31.81 -6.54 -38.69
CA GLN A 593 31.36 -5.28 -38.09
C GLN A 593 29.86 -5.05 -38.32
N SER A 594 29.34 -5.24 -39.54
CA SER A 594 27.91 -5.07 -39.84
C SER A 594 27.02 -6.06 -39.07
N MET A 595 27.43 -7.33 -38.95
CA MET A 595 26.71 -8.33 -38.16
C MET A 595 26.68 -8.00 -36.67
N LEU A 596 27.84 -7.68 -36.06
CA LEU A 596 27.91 -7.37 -34.64
C LEU A 596 27.17 -6.06 -34.31
N LYS A 597 27.14 -5.10 -35.24
CA LYS A 597 26.32 -3.89 -35.15
C LYS A 597 24.84 -4.24 -34.98
N ASP A 598 24.29 -5.11 -35.83
CA ASP A 598 22.88 -5.52 -35.74
C ASP A 598 22.58 -6.35 -34.47
N ILE A 599 23.53 -7.14 -33.96
CA ILE A 599 23.38 -7.81 -32.66
C ILE A 599 23.25 -6.77 -31.52
N VAL A 600 24.09 -5.73 -31.53
CA VAL A 600 24.09 -4.65 -30.52
C VAL A 600 22.89 -3.71 -30.64
N GLN A 601 22.40 -3.45 -31.86
CA GLN A 601 21.36 -2.45 -32.13
C GLN A 601 19.95 -3.01 -32.27
N LYS A 602 19.77 -4.28 -32.65
CA LYS A 602 18.46 -4.92 -32.89
C LYS A 602 18.24 -6.12 -31.96
N VAL A 603 19.09 -7.14 -32.04
CA VAL A 603 18.85 -8.45 -31.38
C VAL A 603 18.88 -8.33 -29.86
N ALA A 604 19.91 -7.72 -29.28
CA ALA A 604 20.03 -7.55 -27.84
C ALA A 604 19.03 -6.54 -27.24
N PRO A 605 18.80 -5.34 -27.84
CA PRO A 605 17.77 -4.42 -27.37
C PRO A 605 16.38 -5.04 -27.37
N ASN A 606 15.95 -5.74 -28.43
CA ASN A 606 14.60 -6.32 -28.49
C ASN A 606 14.39 -7.40 -27.41
N ALA A 607 15.42 -8.20 -27.10
CA ALA A 607 15.38 -9.17 -26.00
C ALA A 607 15.32 -8.49 -24.61
N LEU A 608 16.06 -7.40 -24.40
CA LEU A 608 16.05 -6.65 -23.13
C LEU A 608 14.76 -5.85 -22.95
N ASN A 609 14.24 -5.21 -24.00
CA ASN A 609 13.00 -4.44 -23.99
C ASN A 609 11.79 -5.32 -23.71
N ALA A 610 11.77 -6.57 -24.19
CA ALA A 610 10.76 -7.56 -23.81
C ALA A 610 10.73 -7.85 -22.28
N VAL A 611 11.88 -7.81 -21.60
CA VAL A 611 11.95 -7.94 -20.13
C VAL A 611 11.52 -6.63 -19.46
N VAL A 612 12.02 -5.48 -19.90
CA VAL A 612 11.70 -4.16 -19.32
C VAL A 612 10.21 -3.81 -19.44
N THR A 613 9.59 -4.03 -20.61
CA THR A 613 8.15 -3.78 -20.82
C THR A 613 7.27 -4.67 -19.94
N SER A 614 7.72 -5.89 -19.62
CA SER A 614 6.99 -6.78 -18.69
C SER A 614 6.90 -6.24 -17.26
N LEU A 615 7.83 -5.35 -16.86
CA LEU A 615 7.76 -4.62 -15.58
C LEU A 615 6.69 -3.53 -15.60
N ALA A 616 6.29 -3.04 -16.78
CA ALA A 616 5.22 -2.07 -16.95
C ALA A 616 3.85 -2.75 -17.09
N ASN A 617 3.79 -3.87 -17.83
CA ASN A 617 2.58 -4.67 -18.04
C ASN A 617 2.96 -6.14 -18.32
N PRO A 618 2.57 -7.13 -17.49
CA PRO A 618 1.62 -7.03 -16.37
C PRO A 618 2.21 -6.41 -15.09
N GLY A 619 3.54 -6.25 -14.99
CA GLY A 619 4.23 -5.89 -13.75
C GLY A 619 4.66 -7.11 -12.93
N LEU A 620 5.22 -6.86 -11.75
CA LEU A 620 5.65 -7.87 -10.78
C LEU A 620 4.52 -8.17 -9.79
N ASP A 621 4.23 -9.45 -9.59
CA ASP A 621 3.24 -9.91 -8.62
C ASP A 621 3.77 -9.78 -7.18
N VAL A 622 3.02 -9.10 -6.32
CA VAL A 622 3.29 -8.96 -4.88
C VAL A 622 2.07 -9.45 -4.11
N ILE A 623 2.09 -10.73 -3.74
CA ILE A 623 1.01 -11.35 -2.95
C ILE A 623 1.30 -11.09 -1.46
N LEU A 624 0.33 -10.56 -0.71
CA LEU A 624 0.47 -10.39 0.74
C LEU A 624 0.48 -11.75 1.47
N PRO A 625 1.07 -11.85 2.68
CA PRO A 625 1.28 -13.15 3.35
C PRO A 625 0.00 -13.91 3.73
N ASP A 626 0.13 -15.23 3.90
CA ASP A 626 -0.97 -16.12 4.31
C ASP A 626 -1.35 -16.03 5.79
N TYR A 627 -0.59 -15.30 6.61
CA TYR A 627 -0.82 -15.14 8.04
C TYR A 627 -1.44 -13.79 8.42
N LEU A 628 -1.51 -12.82 7.48
CA LEU A 628 -2.26 -11.59 7.73
C LEU A 628 -3.75 -11.97 7.90
N PRO A 629 -4.49 -11.33 8.84
CA PRO A 629 -5.92 -11.57 8.94
C PRO A 629 -6.65 -11.27 7.62
N ALA A 630 -7.65 -12.07 7.28
CA ALA A 630 -8.58 -11.73 6.21
C ALA A 630 -9.27 -10.37 6.54
N PRO A 631 -9.50 -9.50 5.55
CA PRO A 631 -9.34 -9.69 4.10
C PRO A 631 -7.93 -9.39 3.51
N LEU A 632 -6.91 -9.09 4.31
CA LEU A 632 -5.53 -8.82 3.81
C LEU A 632 -4.76 -10.10 3.44
N GLN A 633 -5.17 -11.26 3.99
CA GLN A 633 -4.60 -12.58 3.71
C GLN A 633 -4.50 -12.85 2.20
N SER A 634 -3.30 -13.17 1.71
CA SER A 634 -3.07 -13.53 0.30
C SER A 634 -3.52 -12.47 -0.74
N PHE A 635 -3.72 -11.21 -0.33
CA PHE A 635 -4.23 -10.17 -1.23
C PHE A 635 -3.23 -9.87 -2.37
N PRO A 636 -3.63 -9.93 -3.66
CA PRO A 636 -2.71 -9.80 -4.77
C PRO A 636 -2.53 -8.34 -5.21
N LEU A 637 -1.34 -7.79 -4.99
CA LEU A 637 -0.88 -6.52 -5.55
C LEU A 637 -0.04 -6.74 -6.82
N SER A 638 0.06 -5.69 -7.63
CA SER A 638 0.92 -5.60 -8.81
C SER A 638 1.80 -4.34 -8.67
N LEU A 639 3.11 -4.55 -8.68
CA LEU A 639 4.13 -3.50 -8.72
C LEU A 639 4.55 -3.27 -10.17
N LYS A 640 4.33 -2.06 -10.68
CA LYS A 640 4.62 -1.68 -12.08
C LYS A 640 5.68 -0.60 -12.14
N LEU A 641 6.58 -0.69 -13.12
CA LEU A 641 7.66 0.27 -13.38
C LEU A 641 7.87 0.43 -14.89
N LYS A 642 7.95 1.69 -15.34
CA LYS A 642 8.24 2.07 -16.74
C LYS A 642 9.21 3.24 -16.79
N PHE A 643 10.39 3.03 -17.35
CA PHE A 643 11.37 4.11 -17.60
C PHE A 643 10.80 5.20 -18.53
N GLN A 644 11.34 6.41 -18.45
CA GLN A 644 10.88 7.58 -19.19
C GLN A 644 11.97 8.09 -20.14
N THR A 645 11.59 8.93 -21.10
CA THR A 645 12.46 9.43 -22.19
C THR A 645 13.67 10.26 -21.72
N ASP A 646 13.72 10.63 -20.44
CA ASP A 646 14.78 11.42 -19.82
C ASP A 646 15.82 10.59 -19.06
N VAL A 647 15.84 9.27 -19.29
CA VAL A 647 16.86 8.34 -18.79
C VAL A 647 18.11 8.41 -19.66
N VAL A 648 19.24 8.81 -19.06
CA VAL A 648 20.53 9.02 -19.73
C VAL A 648 21.71 8.37 -18.98
N PRO A 649 22.73 7.85 -19.68
CA PRO A 649 23.97 7.38 -19.04
C PRO A 649 24.73 8.55 -18.38
N THR A 650 25.05 8.42 -17.10
CA THR A 650 25.65 9.51 -16.30
C THR A 650 26.81 9.02 -15.44
N VAL A 651 27.87 9.83 -15.32
CA VAL A 651 29.01 9.66 -14.42
C VAL A 651 29.21 10.91 -13.56
N SER A 652 29.46 10.73 -12.26
CA SER A 652 29.93 11.81 -11.36
C SER A 652 30.83 11.22 -10.27
N GLY A 653 32.15 11.40 -10.43
CA GLY A 653 33.16 10.78 -9.58
C GLY A 653 33.08 9.26 -9.63
N ALA A 654 32.82 8.62 -8.48
CA ALA A 654 32.59 7.19 -8.38
C ALA A 654 31.16 6.75 -8.75
N ASN A 655 30.18 7.68 -8.77
CA ASN A 655 28.80 7.35 -9.10
C ASN A 655 28.63 7.19 -10.61
N LYS A 656 28.00 6.09 -11.02
CA LYS A 656 27.73 5.76 -12.41
C LYS A 656 26.42 5.00 -12.53
N GLY A 657 25.66 5.28 -13.58
CA GLY A 657 24.42 4.58 -13.87
C GLY A 657 23.60 5.22 -14.98
N LEU A 658 22.53 4.55 -15.40
CA LEU A 658 21.45 5.23 -16.13
C LEU A 658 20.63 6.01 -15.11
N VAL A 659 20.41 7.29 -15.37
CA VAL A 659 19.73 8.22 -14.46
C VAL A 659 18.59 8.89 -15.20
N GLY A 660 17.36 8.81 -14.68
CA GLY A 660 16.20 9.44 -15.28
C GLY A 660 14.97 9.38 -14.38
N SER A 661 13.79 9.47 -14.98
CA SER A 661 12.51 9.24 -14.31
C SER A 661 11.91 7.89 -14.67
N ALA A 662 11.05 7.41 -13.79
CA ALA A 662 10.21 6.24 -14.00
C ALA A 662 8.77 6.57 -13.62
N SER A 663 7.83 6.03 -14.39
CA SER A 663 6.43 5.91 -13.97
C SER A 663 6.29 4.64 -13.14
N VAL A 664 5.57 4.71 -12.03
CA VAL A 664 5.44 3.60 -11.07
C VAL A 664 3.99 3.40 -10.64
N ALA A 665 3.62 2.18 -10.27
CA ALA A 665 2.36 1.91 -9.57
C ALA A 665 2.50 0.77 -8.57
N LEU A 666 1.74 0.84 -7.47
CA LEU A 666 1.49 -0.28 -6.58
C LEU A 666 -0.02 -0.39 -6.37
N VAL A 667 -0.64 -1.37 -7.04
CA VAL A 667 -2.11 -1.43 -7.22
C VAL A 667 -2.65 -2.83 -6.98
N ALA A 668 -3.95 -2.97 -6.72
CA ALA A 668 -4.61 -4.29 -6.71
C ALA A 668 -4.48 -4.95 -8.10
N LYS A 669 -4.07 -6.22 -8.14
CA LYS A 669 -3.89 -6.98 -9.40
C LYS A 669 -5.23 -7.25 -10.10
N ASN A 670 -6.25 -7.58 -9.31
CA ASN A 670 -7.60 -7.92 -9.77
C ASN A 670 -8.60 -6.99 -9.07
N PRO A 671 -8.83 -5.75 -9.56
CA PRO A 671 -9.77 -4.82 -8.92
C PRO A 671 -11.22 -5.35 -8.90
N LEU A 672 -11.90 -5.21 -7.76
CA LEU A 672 -13.34 -5.49 -7.63
C LEU A 672 -14.17 -4.58 -8.55
N ILE A 673 -15.23 -5.15 -9.11
CA ILE A 673 -16.26 -4.41 -9.84
C ILE A 673 -17.19 -3.66 -8.86
N ASN A 674 -17.79 -2.57 -9.32
CA ASN A 674 -18.62 -1.68 -8.49
C ASN A 674 -19.96 -2.29 -8.01
N THR A 675 -20.24 -3.55 -8.33
CA THR A 675 -21.38 -4.33 -7.85
C THR A 675 -21.00 -5.36 -6.77
N ASP A 676 -19.71 -5.49 -6.42
CA ASP A 676 -19.29 -6.38 -5.34
C ASP A 676 -19.68 -5.78 -3.96
N PRO A 677 -20.26 -6.54 -3.01
CA PRO A 677 -20.62 -6.04 -1.69
C PRO A 677 -19.46 -5.46 -0.87
N ASN A 678 -18.21 -5.79 -1.21
CA ASN A 678 -17.01 -5.30 -0.54
C ASN A 678 -16.38 -4.07 -1.24
N TYR A 679 -16.88 -3.68 -2.42
CA TYR A 679 -16.36 -2.55 -3.18
C TYR A 679 -16.69 -1.22 -2.48
N HIS A 680 -15.67 -0.41 -2.20
CA HIS A 680 -15.89 0.96 -1.71
C HIS A 680 -16.04 1.95 -2.87
N GLY A 681 -17.17 2.68 -2.83
CA GLY A 681 -17.56 3.63 -3.87
C GLY A 681 -17.44 5.08 -3.46
N HIS A 682 -17.26 5.95 -4.47
CA HIS A 682 -17.31 7.40 -4.32
C HIS A 682 -18.74 7.92 -4.49
N GLN A 683 -19.04 9.03 -3.82
CA GLN A 683 -20.22 9.85 -4.06
C GLN A 683 -19.88 11.13 -4.84
N LEU A 684 -18.62 11.58 -4.78
CA LEU A 684 -18.11 12.76 -5.49
C LEU A 684 -17.03 12.35 -6.52
N THR A 685 -15.80 12.87 -6.42
CA THR A 685 -14.75 12.59 -7.40
C THR A 685 -14.15 11.20 -7.18
N SER A 686 -14.24 10.31 -8.18
CA SER A 686 -13.56 9.01 -8.12
C SER A 686 -12.06 9.15 -8.36
N GLY A 687 -11.25 8.61 -7.45
CA GLY A 687 -9.79 8.65 -7.49
C GLY A 687 -9.17 8.78 -6.11
N PHE A 688 -7.85 8.89 -6.04
CA PHE A 688 -7.14 9.15 -4.78
C PHE A 688 -6.65 10.60 -4.70
N VAL A 689 -6.57 11.18 -3.50
CA VAL A 689 -5.95 12.50 -3.31
C VAL A 689 -4.44 12.36 -3.47
N SER A 690 -3.91 12.93 -4.56
CA SER A 690 -2.48 13.10 -4.76
C SER A 690 -1.95 14.13 -3.75
N THR A 691 -0.79 13.87 -3.14
CA THR A 691 -0.06 14.87 -2.34
C THR A 691 1.32 15.18 -2.94
N ARG A 692 1.51 14.84 -4.23
CA ARG A 692 2.74 15.11 -4.98
C ARG A 692 3.10 16.60 -4.89
N PRO A 693 4.34 16.95 -4.51
CA PRO A 693 4.75 18.34 -4.28
C PRO A 693 4.91 19.15 -5.59
N ILE A 694 5.04 18.48 -6.73
CA ILE A 694 5.21 19.05 -8.07
C ILE A 694 4.12 18.51 -9.02
N PRO A 695 3.84 19.17 -10.15
CA PRO A 695 2.98 18.63 -11.21
C PRO A 695 3.35 17.20 -11.65
N SER A 696 2.37 16.45 -12.16
CA SER A 696 2.56 15.08 -12.65
C SER A 696 3.38 14.99 -13.95
N ALA A 697 3.47 16.09 -14.71
CA ALA A 697 4.33 16.20 -15.87
C ALA A 697 5.82 16.35 -15.50
N ASP A 698 6.13 16.91 -14.34
CA ASP A 698 7.50 17.31 -13.98
C ASP A 698 8.29 16.16 -13.34
N ALA A 699 9.56 16.01 -13.71
CA ALA A 699 10.47 15.01 -13.18
C ALA A 699 10.88 15.29 -11.72
N LEU A 700 11.04 14.24 -10.92
CA LEU A 700 11.55 14.35 -9.55
C LEU A 700 13.08 14.59 -9.52
N THR A 701 13.62 15.10 -8.40
CA THR A 701 15.06 15.33 -8.25
C THR A 701 15.86 14.02 -8.36
N LYS A 702 16.98 14.11 -9.09
CA LYS A 702 17.85 12.95 -9.42
C LYS A 702 19.26 13.09 -8.84
N THR A 703 19.70 14.32 -8.56
CA THR A 703 21.09 14.67 -8.19
C THR A 703 21.53 14.03 -6.87
N PHE A 704 20.80 14.24 -5.77
CA PHE A 704 21.11 13.60 -4.49
C PHE A 704 20.96 12.07 -4.57
N PRO A 705 19.86 11.50 -5.14
CA PRO A 705 19.75 10.06 -5.35
C PRO A 705 20.93 9.43 -6.10
N PHE A 706 21.35 10.03 -7.22
CA PHE A 706 22.50 9.56 -7.98
C PHE A 706 23.82 9.69 -7.22
N SER A 707 23.99 10.71 -6.37
CA SER A 707 25.18 10.89 -5.52
C SER A 707 25.44 9.73 -4.54
N LYS A 708 24.45 8.85 -4.32
CA LYS A 708 24.52 7.68 -3.44
C LYS A 708 24.71 6.36 -4.18
N SER A 709 24.71 6.32 -5.51
CA SER A 709 24.70 5.05 -6.26
C SER A 709 25.96 4.20 -6.04
N SER A 710 27.13 4.82 -5.88
CA SER A 710 28.40 4.12 -5.59
C SER A 710 28.48 3.54 -4.17
N THR A 711 27.76 4.11 -3.21
CA THR A 711 27.70 3.59 -1.83
C THR A 711 26.51 2.65 -1.61
N ASN A 712 25.52 2.71 -2.49
CA ASN A 712 24.31 1.89 -2.48
C ASN A 712 24.06 1.35 -3.91
N PRO A 713 24.91 0.45 -4.43
CA PRO A 713 24.74 -0.12 -5.77
C PRO A 713 23.43 -0.91 -5.90
N GLY A 714 22.96 -1.07 -7.13
CA GLY A 714 21.67 -1.68 -7.46
C GLY A 714 20.70 -0.73 -8.18
N LEU A 715 19.40 -0.94 -7.99
CA LEU A 715 18.34 -0.09 -8.55
C LEU A 715 17.79 0.81 -7.45
N LEU A 716 18.06 2.12 -7.52
CA LEU A 716 17.57 3.11 -6.56
C LEU A 716 16.37 3.87 -7.13
N LEU A 717 15.39 4.16 -6.27
CA LEU A 717 14.14 4.85 -6.60
C LEU A 717 13.83 5.91 -5.55
N THR A 718 13.38 7.09 -5.99
CA THR A 718 12.60 8.00 -5.14
C THR A 718 11.12 7.69 -5.29
N LEU A 719 10.36 7.68 -4.20
CA LEU A 719 8.92 7.40 -4.20
C LEU A 719 8.17 8.53 -3.50
N THR A 720 7.12 9.01 -4.16
CA THR A 720 6.19 10.01 -3.64
C THR A 720 5.09 9.36 -2.81
N ALA A 721 4.48 10.13 -1.89
CA ALA A 721 3.41 9.62 -1.03
C ALA A 721 2.17 9.16 -1.83
N ASP A 722 1.99 9.66 -3.07
CA ASP A 722 1.05 9.13 -4.07
C ASP A 722 1.19 7.62 -4.31
N THR A 723 2.40 7.06 -4.26
CA THR A 723 2.60 5.60 -4.48
C THR A 723 2.05 4.78 -3.31
N VAL A 724 2.21 5.29 -2.08
CA VAL A 724 1.65 4.66 -0.86
C VAL A 724 0.15 4.89 -0.78
N THR A 725 -0.32 6.09 -1.15
CA THR A 725 -1.75 6.45 -1.20
C THR A 725 -2.48 5.67 -2.28
N GLN A 726 -1.87 5.39 -3.44
CA GLN A 726 -2.42 4.51 -4.48
C GLN A 726 -2.59 3.06 -3.99
N ALA A 727 -1.62 2.55 -3.21
CA ALA A 727 -1.73 1.23 -2.59
C ALA A 727 -2.82 1.20 -1.52
N ALA A 728 -2.89 2.21 -0.66
CA ALA A 728 -3.93 2.35 0.36
C ALA A 728 -5.34 2.50 -0.25
N TYR A 729 -5.48 3.29 -1.32
CA TYR A 729 -6.68 3.39 -2.14
C TYR A 729 -7.07 2.04 -2.75
N SER A 730 -6.10 1.30 -3.28
CA SER A 730 -6.33 -0.02 -3.86
C SER A 730 -6.85 -1.01 -2.81
N LEU A 731 -6.26 -1.04 -1.62
CA LEU A 731 -6.74 -1.86 -0.50
C LEU A 731 -8.14 -1.43 -0.04
N TRP A 732 -8.37 -0.12 0.10
CA TRP A 732 -9.67 0.45 0.47
C TRP A 732 -10.78 0.07 -0.53
N GLN A 733 -10.60 0.38 -1.81
CA GLN A 733 -11.62 0.12 -2.85
C GLN A 733 -11.96 -1.37 -2.99
N ASN A 734 -11.01 -2.26 -2.70
CA ASN A 734 -11.19 -3.71 -2.77
C ASN A 734 -11.68 -4.33 -1.45
N GLY A 735 -12.13 -3.51 -0.48
CA GLY A 735 -12.62 -3.97 0.81
C GLY A 735 -11.54 -4.56 1.73
N ALA A 736 -10.27 -4.51 1.35
CA ALA A 736 -9.16 -5.11 2.09
C ALA A 736 -8.85 -4.38 3.42
N LEU A 737 -9.50 -3.23 3.67
CA LEU A 737 -9.46 -2.50 4.95
C LEU A 737 -10.73 -2.70 5.80
N ASN A 738 -11.65 -3.59 5.40
CA ASN A 738 -12.81 -3.98 6.21
C ASN A 738 -12.37 -5.00 7.27
N LEU A 739 -11.84 -4.51 8.40
CA LEU A 739 -11.27 -5.38 9.44
C LEU A 739 -12.31 -5.76 10.50
N ARG A 740 -12.43 -7.06 10.79
CA ARG A 740 -13.23 -7.57 11.93
C ARG A 740 -12.29 -7.91 13.09
N ILE A 741 -12.14 -7.00 14.04
CA ILE A 741 -11.35 -7.23 15.26
C ILE A 741 -12.18 -8.12 16.19
N ASN A 742 -11.75 -9.37 16.33
CA ASN A 742 -12.38 -10.37 17.20
C ASN A 742 -11.34 -11.38 17.69
N LYS A 743 -11.76 -12.37 18.50
CA LYS A 743 -10.83 -13.39 19.01
C LYS A 743 -10.04 -14.11 17.92
N GLN A 744 -10.65 -14.47 16.79
CA GLN A 744 -9.94 -15.13 15.68
C GLN A 744 -8.87 -14.21 15.05
N PHE A 745 -9.17 -12.93 14.86
CA PHE A 745 -8.22 -11.92 14.38
C PHE A 745 -7.02 -11.77 15.34
N ILE A 746 -7.30 -11.70 16.66
CA ILE A 746 -6.28 -11.60 17.71
C ILE A 746 -5.44 -12.88 17.79
N ASP A 747 -6.07 -14.06 17.73
CA ASP A 747 -5.38 -15.35 17.75
C ASP A 747 -4.50 -15.54 16.50
N SER A 748 -4.95 -15.11 15.32
CA SER A 748 -4.13 -15.10 14.09
C SER A 748 -2.89 -14.21 14.23
N ILE A 749 -3.02 -13.02 14.81
CA ILE A 749 -1.86 -12.15 15.08
C ILE A 749 -0.98 -12.74 16.19
N THR A 750 -1.55 -13.32 17.25
CA THR A 750 -0.79 -13.95 18.35
C THR A 750 0.01 -15.17 17.87
N ALA A 751 -0.56 -15.98 16.98
CA ALA A 751 0.09 -17.11 16.30
C ALA A 751 1.13 -16.67 15.24
N TYR A 752 1.37 -15.36 15.11
CA TYR A 752 2.42 -14.78 14.31
C TYR A 752 3.37 -13.92 15.16
N ALA A 753 2.93 -12.77 15.66
CA ALA A 753 3.72 -11.81 16.44
C ALA A 753 4.13 -12.30 17.84
N GLY A 754 3.67 -13.49 18.26
CA GLY A 754 3.98 -14.10 19.56
C GLY A 754 3.08 -13.60 20.69
N SER A 755 3.40 -14.04 21.91
CA SER A 755 2.65 -13.72 23.12
C SER A 755 2.97 -12.33 23.68
N ASP A 756 2.55 -11.28 22.96
CA ASP A 756 2.51 -9.91 23.50
C ASP A 756 1.45 -9.84 24.64
N PRO A 757 1.78 -9.35 25.85
CA PRO A 757 0.80 -9.06 26.90
C PRO A 757 -0.38 -8.20 26.42
N LEU A 758 -0.17 -7.36 25.40
CA LEU A 758 -1.24 -6.59 24.75
C LEU A 758 -2.34 -7.48 24.17
N PHE A 759 -2.01 -8.65 23.60
CA PHE A 759 -3.02 -9.56 23.05
C PHE A 759 -3.81 -10.27 24.15
N GLN A 760 -3.17 -10.63 25.27
CA GLN A 760 -3.88 -11.17 26.44
C GLN A 760 -4.86 -10.12 27.00
N LEU A 761 -4.39 -8.89 27.19
CA LEU A 761 -5.24 -7.76 27.58
C LEU A 761 -6.38 -7.51 26.57
N THR A 762 -6.11 -7.66 25.27
CA THR A 762 -7.16 -7.53 24.25
C THR A 762 -8.23 -8.61 24.42
N GLN A 763 -7.88 -9.87 24.74
CA GLN A 763 -8.86 -10.94 24.92
C GLN A 763 -9.77 -10.71 26.14
N GLU A 764 -9.28 -10.04 27.19
CA GLU A 764 -10.11 -9.61 28.35
C GLU A 764 -10.95 -8.35 28.05
N LEU A 765 -10.43 -7.41 27.25
CA LEU A 765 -11.18 -6.23 26.79
C LEU A 765 -12.29 -6.58 25.79
N VAL A 766 -12.14 -7.68 25.06
CA VAL A 766 -13.09 -8.20 24.05
C VAL A 766 -14.20 -9.06 24.70
N LYS A 767 -14.55 -8.73 25.96
CA LYS A 767 -15.67 -9.31 26.72
C LYS A 767 -16.70 -8.25 27.10
N VAL A 768 -17.98 -8.56 26.91
CA VAL A 768 -19.07 -7.63 27.21
C VAL A 768 -19.14 -7.28 28.72
N GLY A 769 -18.70 -8.19 29.60
CA GLY A 769 -18.55 -7.92 31.04
C GLY A 769 -17.59 -6.78 31.37
N THR A 770 -16.49 -6.65 30.62
CA THR A 770 -15.49 -5.59 30.81
C THR A 770 -16.06 -4.23 30.41
N LEU A 771 -16.85 -4.19 29.32
CA LEU A 771 -17.63 -3.01 28.93
C LEU A 771 -18.70 -2.67 29.99
N LEU A 772 -19.44 -3.68 30.46
CA LEU A 772 -20.53 -3.55 31.44
C LEU A 772 -20.08 -2.95 32.78
N ASN A 773 -18.89 -3.31 33.27
CA ASN A 773 -18.36 -2.78 34.52
C ASN A 773 -18.24 -1.23 34.52
N ILE A 774 -18.07 -0.62 33.35
CA ILE A 774 -17.93 0.82 33.15
C ILE A 774 -19.28 1.43 32.75
N LEU A 775 -19.96 0.84 31.77
CA LEU A 775 -21.22 1.35 31.21
C LEU A 775 -22.42 1.22 32.17
N ALA A 776 -22.41 0.21 33.03
CA ALA A 776 -23.50 -0.09 33.96
C ALA A 776 -22.96 -0.74 35.26
N PRO A 777 -22.21 0.00 36.10
CA PRO A 777 -21.54 -0.55 37.28
C PRO A 777 -22.48 -1.35 38.18
N GLY A 778 -22.09 -2.59 38.50
CA GLY A 778 -22.87 -3.51 39.34
C GLY A 778 -23.98 -4.29 38.63
N ARG A 779 -24.29 -4.03 37.35
CA ARG A 779 -25.26 -4.81 36.57
C ARG A 779 -24.59 -6.02 35.92
N LYS A 780 -25.30 -7.15 35.83
CA LYS A 780 -24.80 -8.40 35.22
C LYS A 780 -25.22 -8.63 33.76
N THR A 781 -26.16 -7.83 33.26
CA THR A 781 -26.80 -8.00 31.94
C THR A 781 -27.25 -6.63 31.41
N LEU A 782 -27.13 -6.39 30.10
CA LEU A 782 -27.95 -5.35 29.45
C LEU A 782 -29.33 -5.94 29.09
N VAL A 783 -30.35 -5.09 29.22
CA VAL A 783 -31.72 -5.31 28.77
C VAL A 783 -32.10 -4.11 27.91
N GLY A 784 -32.73 -4.34 26.77
CA GLY A 784 -33.17 -3.28 25.86
C GLY A 784 -34.49 -3.64 25.19
N LEU A 785 -35.16 -2.67 24.58
CA LEU A 785 -36.46 -2.86 23.93
C LEU A 785 -36.34 -3.41 22.51
N ASN A 786 -37.24 -4.31 22.12
CA ASN A 786 -37.29 -4.86 20.77
C ASN A 786 -37.63 -3.73 19.76
N PRO A 787 -36.79 -3.47 18.73
CA PRO A 787 -37.01 -2.35 17.80
C PRO A 787 -38.31 -2.43 16.99
N SER A 788 -38.87 -3.63 16.83
CA SER A 788 -40.11 -3.87 16.09
C SER A 788 -41.35 -3.92 16.98
N ASP A 789 -41.19 -3.97 18.31
CA ASP A 789 -42.28 -3.99 19.29
C ASP A 789 -41.77 -3.53 20.66
N SER A 790 -41.93 -2.24 20.95
CA SER A 790 -41.38 -1.61 22.16
C SER A 790 -42.09 -2.02 23.46
N SER A 791 -43.09 -2.91 23.43
CA SER A 791 -43.65 -3.53 24.64
C SER A 791 -42.81 -4.72 25.15
N LYS A 792 -41.83 -5.18 24.36
CA LYS A 792 -41.07 -6.42 24.58
C LYS A 792 -39.59 -6.16 24.78
N LEU A 793 -38.98 -6.96 25.64
CA LEU A 793 -37.53 -6.95 25.87
C LEU A 793 -36.79 -7.79 24.82
N ILE A 794 -35.60 -7.36 24.44
CA ILE A 794 -34.55 -8.19 23.85
C ILE A 794 -33.93 -9.01 24.97
N GLN A 795 -33.69 -10.30 24.71
CA GLN A 795 -33.09 -11.23 25.66
C GLN A 795 -31.72 -10.76 26.19
N ASN A 796 -31.55 -10.90 27.51
CA ASN A 796 -30.40 -10.50 28.31
C ASN A 796 -29.05 -10.77 27.64
N VAL A 797 -28.33 -9.69 27.37
CA VAL A 797 -26.89 -9.67 27.08
C VAL A 797 -26.12 -10.27 28.25
N GLN A 798 -25.20 -11.22 28.01
CA GLN A 798 -24.43 -11.86 29.07
C GLN A 798 -23.05 -11.20 29.23
N SER A 799 -22.56 -11.08 30.46
CA SER A 799 -21.21 -10.57 30.73
C SER A 799 -20.08 -11.45 30.16
N MET A 800 -20.36 -12.70 29.80
CA MET A 800 -19.40 -13.63 29.18
C MET A 800 -19.44 -13.62 27.64
N ASP A 801 -20.39 -12.91 27.02
CA ASP A 801 -20.47 -12.76 25.55
C ASP A 801 -19.17 -12.14 25.00
N ASP A 802 -18.75 -12.59 23.82
CA ASP A 802 -17.60 -12.02 23.11
C ASP A 802 -17.98 -10.66 22.48
N VAL A 803 -16.98 -9.81 22.23
CA VAL A 803 -17.13 -8.58 21.45
C VAL A 803 -16.58 -8.79 20.03
N ASP A 804 -17.19 -8.16 19.04
CA ASP A 804 -16.64 -7.95 17.70
C ASP A 804 -16.62 -6.45 17.41
N ILE A 805 -15.48 -5.91 16.94
CA ILE A 805 -15.42 -4.54 16.41
C ILE A 805 -15.19 -4.62 14.91
N ASP A 806 -16.23 -4.29 14.13
CA ASP A 806 -16.12 -4.13 12.68
C ASP A 806 -15.62 -2.70 12.38
N VAL A 807 -14.49 -2.61 11.67
CA VAL A 807 -13.83 -1.37 11.27
C VAL A 807 -14.06 -1.14 9.77
N TYR A 808 -14.65 -0.02 9.41
CA TYR A 808 -14.97 0.34 8.03
C TYR A 808 -14.52 1.76 7.72
N ALA A 809 -13.55 1.93 6.81
CA ALA A 809 -13.08 3.24 6.38
C ALA A 809 -14.02 3.82 5.32
N ILE A 810 -14.81 4.84 5.65
CA ILE A 810 -15.76 5.49 4.72
C ILE A 810 -15.00 6.26 3.64
N HIS A 811 -13.89 6.87 4.03
CA HIS A 811 -13.07 7.71 3.19
C HIS A 811 -11.79 7.00 2.76
N ALA A 812 -11.41 7.22 1.50
CA ALA A 812 -10.17 6.70 0.94
C ALA A 812 -8.97 7.23 1.75
N PRO A 813 -8.16 6.35 2.38
CA PRO A 813 -7.00 6.79 3.15
C PRO A 813 -5.96 7.46 2.26
N ASN A 814 -5.28 8.46 2.80
CA ASN A 814 -4.28 9.25 2.08
C ASN A 814 -3.17 9.71 3.03
N GLY A 815 -2.03 10.09 2.48
CA GLY A 815 -0.93 10.62 3.29
C GLY A 815 0.06 11.45 2.51
N GLU A 816 0.80 12.28 3.24
CA GLU A 816 1.81 13.22 2.75
C GLU A 816 3.17 12.91 3.41
N PHE A 817 4.29 13.07 2.68
CA PHE A 817 5.62 13.00 3.31
C PHE A 817 6.00 14.36 3.92
N LYS A 818 6.63 14.35 5.09
CA LYS A 818 7.31 15.51 5.69
C LYS A 818 8.74 15.17 6.07
N PHE A 819 9.65 16.14 6.01
CA PHE A 819 11.06 15.94 6.38
C PHE A 819 11.19 15.47 7.84
N GLY A 820 11.97 14.41 8.07
CA GLY A 820 12.22 13.86 9.40
C GLY A 820 13.33 14.57 10.19
N GLY A 821 14.05 15.52 9.58
CA GLY A 821 15.22 16.20 10.16
C GLY A 821 16.28 16.53 9.10
N ALA A 822 17.49 16.90 9.55
CA ALA A 822 18.58 17.36 8.68
C ALA A 822 19.23 16.26 7.80
N SER A 823 19.06 14.99 8.17
CA SER A 823 19.47 13.80 7.39
C SER A 823 18.73 12.59 7.93
N ALA A 824 17.45 12.46 7.57
CA ALA A 824 16.52 11.50 8.15
C ALA A 824 15.64 10.85 7.07
N ILE A 825 15.01 9.73 7.41
CA ILE A 825 13.94 9.17 6.58
C ILE A 825 12.68 10.04 6.80
N PRO A 826 12.00 10.51 5.75
CA PRO A 826 10.77 11.30 5.90
C PRO A 826 9.68 10.55 6.65
N ALA A 827 8.91 11.28 7.46
CA ALA A 827 7.71 10.74 8.08
C ALA A 827 6.55 10.81 7.09
N LEU A 828 5.78 9.73 6.99
CA LEU A 828 4.52 9.68 6.25
C LEU A 828 3.39 10.09 7.19
N VAL A 829 2.82 11.28 7.03
CA VAL A 829 1.62 11.66 7.76
C VAL A 829 0.44 10.92 7.14
N VAL A 830 -0.23 10.07 7.92
CA VAL A 830 -1.36 9.23 7.47
C VAL A 830 -2.66 9.84 7.96
N ASN A 831 -3.64 9.97 7.06
CA ASN A 831 -5.00 10.42 7.35
C ASN A 831 -6.00 9.26 7.12
N PHE A 832 -6.72 8.88 8.17
CA PHE A 832 -7.97 8.11 8.09
C PHE A 832 -9.12 9.08 8.41
N THR A 833 -9.69 9.67 7.36
CA THR A 833 -10.56 10.85 7.48
C THR A 833 -11.86 10.57 8.23
N ASP A 834 -12.47 9.41 7.99
CA ASP A 834 -13.63 8.94 8.75
C ASP A 834 -13.68 7.40 8.74
N LEU A 835 -13.68 6.82 9.92
CA LEU A 835 -13.78 5.39 10.22
C LEU A 835 -15.06 5.14 11.00
N GLU A 836 -15.85 4.18 10.55
CA GLU A 836 -16.96 3.63 11.31
C GLU A 836 -16.47 2.43 12.13
N LEU A 837 -16.59 2.50 13.45
CA LEU A 837 -16.37 1.40 14.38
C LEU A 837 -17.74 0.89 14.86
N ARG A 838 -18.16 -0.29 14.41
CA ARG A 838 -19.39 -0.94 14.90
C ARG A 838 -19.03 -1.97 15.95
N ILE A 839 -19.40 -1.70 17.20
CA ILE A 839 -19.16 -2.58 18.34
C ILE A 839 -20.36 -3.49 18.49
N TYR A 840 -20.17 -4.80 18.29
CA TYR A 840 -21.17 -5.83 18.48
C TYR A 840 -20.82 -6.71 19.68
N GLY A 841 -21.84 -7.16 20.41
CA GLY A 841 -21.73 -8.37 21.24
C GLY A 841 -22.06 -9.62 20.43
N ARG A 842 -21.54 -10.78 20.84
CA ARG A 842 -21.72 -12.07 20.19
C ARG A 842 -22.08 -13.14 21.22
N ARG A 843 -23.29 -13.71 21.07
CA ARG A 843 -23.79 -14.82 21.88
C ARG A 843 -23.13 -16.16 21.49
N PRO A 844 -23.06 -17.15 22.40
CA PRO A 844 -22.69 -18.52 22.05
C PRO A 844 -23.59 -19.11 20.96
N ASN A 845 -23.00 -19.91 20.06
CA ASN A 845 -23.73 -20.60 19.00
C ASN A 845 -24.79 -21.56 19.60
N GLY A 846 -26.03 -21.50 19.11
CA GLY A 846 -27.15 -22.28 19.63
C GLY A 846 -27.97 -21.61 20.73
N THR A 847 -27.59 -20.42 21.23
CA THR A 847 -28.45 -19.64 22.14
C THR A 847 -29.79 -19.32 21.48
N GLN A 848 -30.90 -19.71 22.10
CA GLN A 848 -32.26 -19.32 21.67
C GLN A 848 -32.36 -17.79 21.67
N ILE A 849 -32.81 -17.17 20.58
CA ILE A 849 -32.94 -15.72 20.45
C ILE A 849 -34.30 -15.33 19.86
N GLY A 850 -34.88 -14.28 20.43
CA GLY A 850 -36.19 -13.76 20.07
C GLY A 850 -37.08 -13.52 21.28
N TYR A 851 -38.31 -13.09 21.02
CA TYR A 851 -39.36 -12.98 22.03
C TYR A 851 -40.55 -13.87 21.61
N PRO A 852 -41.15 -14.66 22.52
CA PRO A 852 -40.73 -14.88 23.91
C PRO A 852 -39.46 -15.74 23.98
N THR A 853 -39.03 -16.08 25.21
CA THR A 853 -38.09 -17.18 25.52
C THR A 853 -38.63 -18.59 25.20
N LEU A 854 -39.62 -18.66 24.30
CA LEU A 854 -40.25 -19.85 23.72
C LEU A 854 -40.08 -19.90 22.19
N SER A 855 -39.34 -18.94 21.61
CA SER A 855 -39.04 -18.91 20.17
C SER A 855 -38.10 -20.05 19.79
N SER A 856 -38.45 -20.81 18.75
CA SER A 856 -37.66 -21.94 18.23
C SER A 856 -36.41 -21.52 17.44
N ILE A 857 -36.10 -20.22 17.40
CA ILE A 857 -34.98 -19.66 16.66
C ILE A 857 -33.74 -19.71 17.55
N THR A 858 -32.83 -20.64 17.28
CA THR A 858 -31.48 -20.62 17.86
C THR A 858 -30.56 -19.79 16.98
N CYS A 859 -29.69 -18.97 17.60
CA CYS A 859 -28.71 -18.21 16.88
C CYS A 859 -27.68 -19.14 16.23
N SER A 860 -27.21 -18.79 15.04
CA SER A 860 -26.14 -19.50 14.35
C SER A 860 -24.98 -18.57 14.02
N SER A 861 -23.76 -19.00 14.31
CA SER A 861 -22.53 -18.34 13.83
C SER A 861 -22.29 -18.52 12.33
N ALA A 862 -23.07 -19.38 11.65
CA ALA A 862 -23.08 -19.53 10.19
C ALA A 862 -24.20 -18.70 9.51
N ALA A 863 -25.03 -18.00 10.28
CA ALA A 863 -25.98 -17.05 9.72
C ALA A 863 -25.26 -15.76 9.28
N ALA A 864 -25.76 -15.10 8.24
CA ALA A 864 -25.26 -13.78 7.85
C ALA A 864 -25.49 -12.75 8.97
N ASP A 865 -24.60 -11.77 9.11
CA ASP A 865 -24.58 -10.83 10.25
C ASP A 865 -25.94 -10.13 10.52
N GLY A 866 -26.69 -9.82 9.47
CA GLY A 866 -28.02 -9.19 9.52
C GLY A 866 -29.22 -10.14 9.46
N ALA A 867 -29.01 -11.46 9.56
CA ALA A 867 -30.11 -12.43 9.59
C ALA A 867 -30.83 -12.44 10.95
N SER A 868 -32.12 -12.79 10.96
CA SER A 868 -32.93 -12.88 12.19
C SER A 868 -32.44 -13.93 13.19
N ASN A 869 -31.59 -14.87 12.77
CA ASN A 869 -30.91 -15.85 13.61
C ASN A 869 -29.40 -15.59 13.79
N SER A 870 -28.93 -14.35 13.57
CA SER A 870 -27.54 -13.96 13.84
C SER A 870 -27.20 -14.06 15.33
N CYS A 871 -26.05 -14.62 15.69
CA CYS A 871 -25.56 -14.59 17.08
C CYS A 871 -25.01 -13.21 17.50
N ARG A 872 -24.80 -12.28 16.56
CA ARG A 872 -24.27 -10.94 16.83
C ARG A 872 -25.38 -9.93 17.04
N TYR A 873 -25.13 -8.92 17.86
CA TYR A 873 -26.05 -7.82 18.14
C TYR A 873 -25.27 -6.53 18.33
N LEU A 874 -25.72 -5.44 17.71
CA LEU A 874 -25.02 -4.15 17.79
C LEU A 874 -25.17 -3.58 19.21
N LEU A 875 -24.06 -3.17 19.84
CA LEU A 875 -24.04 -2.41 21.09
C LEU A 875 -24.03 -0.91 20.78
N ASN A 876 -23.04 -0.45 20.01
CA ASN A 876 -22.92 0.94 19.58
C ASN A 876 -22.13 1.10 18.27
N THR A 877 -22.34 2.20 17.54
CA THR A 877 -21.51 2.66 16.43
C THR A 877 -20.82 3.99 16.76
N VAL A 878 -19.52 4.09 16.48
CA VAL A 878 -18.69 5.28 16.68
C VAL A 878 -18.09 5.77 15.35
N ARG A 879 -18.05 7.08 15.13
CA ARG A 879 -17.26 7.75 14.07
C ARG A 879 -15.90 8.14 14.64
N VAL A 880 -14.81 7.81 13.93
CA VAL A 880 -13.43 8.13 14.33
C VAL A 880 -12.65 8.72 13.16
N SER A 881 -12.05 9.89 13.35
CA SER A 881 -11.08 10.46 12.40
C SER A 881 -9.69 10.44 13.02
N ILE A 882 -8.66 10.00 12.28
CA ILE A 882 -7.28 9.87 12.79
C ILE A 882 -6.30 10.58 11.84
N LYS A 883 -5.41 11.41 12.38
CA LYS A 883 -4.23 11.96 11.69
C LYS A 883 -2.98 11.69 12.53
N GLY A 884 -1.99 11.00 11.96
CA GLY A 884 -0.79 10.63 12.70
C GLY A 884 0.47 10.44 11.86
N ASP A 885 1.63 10.67 12.47
CA ASP A 885 2.95 10.42 11.87
C ASP A 885 3.27 8.93 11.80
N GLY A 886 3.49 8.41 10.59
CA GLY A 886 4.09 7.10 10.34
C GLY A 886 5.58 7.19 10.00
N SER A 887 6.35 6.21 10.47
CA SER A 887 7.65 5.88 9.87
C SER A 887 7.43 4.79 8.82
N PHE A 888 7.63 5.12 7.53
CA PHE A 888 7.51 4.20 6.41
C PHE A 888 8.89 3.80 5.90
N ASN A 889 9.21 2.50 5.88
CA ASN A 889 10.53 1.98 5.55
C ASN A 889 10.44 0.63 4.82
N PHE A 890 11.47 0.31 4.04
CA PHE A 890 11.84 -1.07 3.72
C PHE A 890 12.93 -1.56 4.67
N ILE A 891 12.74 -2.75 5.24
CA ILE A 891 13.64 -3.40 6.20
C ILE A 891 13.70 -4.92 5.94
N PRO A 892 14.70 -5.66 6.48
CA PRO A 892 14.63 -7.10 6.58
C PRO A 892 13.39 -7.54 7.39
N PHE A 893 12.80 -8.66 7.01
CA PHE A 893 11.78 -9.33 7.79
C PHE A 893 12.41 -10.12 8.94
N ASP A 894 11.83 -9.99 10.13
CA ASP A 894 12.22 -10.70 11.35
C ASP A 894 11.18 -11.81 11.57
N ASN A 895 11.53 -13.06 11.23
CA ASN A 895 10.58 -14.17 11.29
C ASN A 895 10.43 -14.69 12.74
N PRO A 896 9.27 -14.52 13.40
CA PRO A 896 9.07 -14.93 14.79
C PRO A 896 9.00 -16.45 14.97
N ASP A 897 8.76 -17.22 13.90
CA ASP A 897 8.81 -18.68 13.90
C ASP A 897 9.68 -19.22 12.73
N PRO A 898 11.03 -19.18 12.88
CA PRO A 898 11.93 -19.59 11.82
C PRO A 898 12.02 -21.11 11.63
N ILE A 899 11.40 -21.90 12.51
CA ILE A 899 11.44 -23.37 12.52
C ILE A 899 10.13 -23.97 11.99
N GLY A 900 8.98 -23.49 12.47
CA GLY A 900 7.66 -23.92 12.02
C GLY A 900 7.16 -23.19 10.76
N LYS A 901 7.67 -21.98 10.48
CA LYS A 901 7.37 -21.22 9.25
C LYS A 901 8.63 -20.84 8.45
N PRO A 902 9.47 -21.81 8.04
CA PRO A 902 10.75 -21.53 7.37
C PRO A 902 10.58 -20.87 6.00
N GLN A 903 9.39 -20.91 5.39
CA GLN A 903 9.07 -20.18 4.15
C GLN A 903 9.17 -18.65 4.27
N TYR A 904 9.15 -18.13 5.51
CA TYR A 904 9.29 -16.69 5.81
C TYR A 904 10.71 -16.30 6.29
N ASN A 905 11.68 -17.21 6.24
CA ASN A 905 13.08 -16.88 6.55
C ASN A 905 13.71 -16.03 5.42
N ASN A 906 14.56 -15.09 5.82
CA ASN A 906 15.31 -14.19 4.91
C ASN A 906 14.43 -13.38 3.94
N LEU A 907 13.24 -12.92 4.34
CA LEU A 907 12.42 -12.05 3.48
C LEU A 907 12.75 -10.57 3.66
N ASN A 908 12.36 -9.76 2.67
CA ASN A 908 12.27 -8.31 2.82
C ASN A 908 10.87 -7.95 3.34
N ALA A 909 10.74 -6.83 4.06
CA ALA A 909 9.46 -6.33 4.53
C ALA A 909 9.26 -4.85 4.22
N MET A 910 8.01 -4.49 3.92
CA MET A 910 7.51 -3.14 4.03
C MET A 910 7.09 -2.88 5.48
N SER A 911 7.43 -1.72 6.02
CA SER A 911 7.20 -1.35 7.41
C SER A 911 6.51 0.00 7.47
N LEU A 912 5.35 0.07 8.13
CA LEU A 912 4.69 1.31 8.53
C LEU A 912 4.37 1.22 10.02
N VAL A 913 4.98 2.11 10.81
CA VAL A 913 4.71 2.25 12.25
C VAL A 913 4.18 3.65 12.51
N ILE A 914 2.90 3.76 12.86
CA ILE A 914 2.24 4.99 13.28
C ILE A 914 2.63 5.29 14.73
N LYS A 915 3.17 6.49 14.96
CA LYS A 915 3.51 6.97 16.31
C LYS A 915 2.24 7.15 17.14
N LYS A 916 2.28 6.76 18.42
CA LYS A 916 1.11 6.79 19.32
C LYS A 916 1.08 7.95 20.33
N ASP A 917 2.15 8.72 20.42
CA ASP A 917 2.27 9.87 21.33
C ASP A 917 1.30 11.01 20.95
N GLU A 918 0.94 11.83 21.94
CA GLU A 918 -0.03 12.92 21.76
C GLU A 918 0.48 14.00 20.81
N THR A 919 1.81 14.23 20.78
CA THR A 919 2.47 15.18 19.87
C THR A 919 2.51 14.73 18.41
N SER A 920 2.38 13.44 18.13
CA SER A 920 2.50 12.87 16.79
C SER A 920 1.21 12.27 16.23
N MET A 921 0.15 12.15 17.04
CA MET A 921 -1.13 11.62 16.61
C MET A 921 -2.31 12.28 17.34
N ALA A 922 -3.23 12.81 16.54
CA ALA A 922 -4.52 13.33 16.97
C ALA A 922 -5.66 12.48 16.40
N TYR A 923 -6.79 12.44 17.11
CA TYR A 923 -8.04 11.87 16.61
C TYR A 923 -9.26 12.62 17.16
N THR A 924 -10.41 12.43 16.53
CA THR A 924 -11.73 12.86 17.04
C THR A 924 -12.67 11.67 17.14
N LEU A 925 -13.52 11.67 18.17
CA LEU A 925 -14.60 10.69 18.38
C LEU A 925 -15.97 11.39 18.37
N ASP A 926 -16.94 10.77 17.70
CA ASP A 926 -18.37 11.07 17.81
C ASP A 926 -19.12 9.76 18.01
N ILE A 927 -19.83 9.65 19.14
CA ILE A 927 -20.55 8.45 19.55
C ILE A 927 -21.99 8.57 19.03
N LEU A 928 -22.41 7.64 18.17
CA LEU A 928 -23.70 7.77 17.50
C LEU A 928 -24.87 7.35 18.40
N GLU A 929 -25.98 8.07 18.27
CA GLU A 929 -27.18 7.95 19.11
C GLU A 929 -28.40 7.52 18.28
N GLY A 930 -29.34 6.81 18.90
CA GLY A 930 -30.61 6.40 18.28
C GLY A 930 -30.66 4.93 17.85
N ASN A 931 -31.90 4.44 17.61
CA ASN A 931 -32.25 3.01 17.57
C ASN A 931 -31.40 2.13 16.64
N SER A 932 -30.93 2.65 15.52
CA SER A 932 -30.18 1.91 14.48
C SER A 932 -28.68 1.78 14.78
N VAL A 933 -28.15 2.61 15.69
CA VAL A 933 -26.72 2.73 16.00
C VAL A 933 -26.39 2.54 17.48
N ASN A 934 -27.37 2.70 18.37
CA ASN A 934 -27.29 2.46 19.81
C ASN A 934 -28.63 1.84 20.29
N PRO A 935 -28.92 0.56 19.94
CA PRO A 935 -30.22 -0.05 20.20
C PRO A 935 -30.51 -0.33 21.69
N PHE A 936 -29.48 -0.31 22.54
CA PHE A 936 -29.58 -0.55 23.99
C PHE A 936 -29.64 0.74 24.83
N GLY A 937 -29.60 1.94 24.21
CA GLY A 937 -29.67 3.20 24.96
C GLY A 937 -28.50 3.42 25.92
N LEU A 938 -27.29 3.01 25.52
CA LEU A 938 -26.06 3.16 26.31
C LEU A 938 -25.59 4.62 26.34
N ASP A 939 -25.17 5.16 27.50
CA ASP A 939 -24.69 6.56 27.62
C ASP A 939 -23.47 6.81 26.71
N PRO A 940 -23.55 7.75 25.75
CA PRO A 940 -22.42 8.19 24.95
C PRO A 940 -21.18 8.57 25.77
N LYS A 941 -21.34 9.08 26.99
CA LYS A 941 -20.22 9.46 27.89
C LYS A 941 -19.50 8.23 28.44
N GLY A 942 -20.25 7.19 28.82
CA GLY A 942 -19.69 5.91 29.23
C GLY A 942 -18.96 5.22 28.07
N ILE A 943 -19.56 5.22 26.87
CA ILE A 943 -18.91 4.67 25.66
C ILE A 943 -17.64 5.46 25.33
N PHE A 944 -17.65 6.79 25.43
CA PHE A 944 -16.46 7.60 25.23
C PHE A 944 -15.34 7.23 26.23
N GLN A 945 -15.64 7.09 27.52
CA GLN A 945 -14.64 6.66 28.52
C GLN A 945 -14.06 5.27 28.24
N VAL A 946 -14.82 4.37 27.61
CA VAL A 946 -14.33 3.07 27.15
C VAL A 946 -13.47 3.20 25.88
N VAL A 947 -13.94 3.92 24.86
CA VAL A 947 -13.33 3.91 23.51
C VAL A 947 -12.11 4.81 23.40
N ASP A 948 -12.07 5.96 24.08
CA ASP A 948 -10.97 6.93 23.99
C ASP A 948 -9.59 6.35 24.40
N PRO A 949 -9.46 5.64 25.55
CA PRO A 949 -8.23 4.90 25.89
C PRO A 949 -7.89 3.81 24.87
N LEU A 950 -8.90 3.13 24.30
CA LEU A 950 -8.71 2.02 23.36
C LEU A 950 -8.15 2.47 22.01
N ILE A 951 -8.36 3.72 21.56
CA ILE A 951 -7.75 4.20 20.31
C ILE A 951 -6.21 4.16 20.42
N ARG A 952 -5.65 4.76 21.48
CA ARG A 952 -4.18 4.82 21.70
C ARG A 952 -3.59 3.51 22.23
N SER A 953 -4.35 2.77 23.04
CA SER A 953 -3.85 1.60 23.78
C SER A 953 -4.15 0.26 23.09
N LEU A 954 -5.14 0.18 22.20
CA LEU A 954 -5.48 -1.05 21.48
C LEU A 954 -5.42 -0.87 19.96
N ILE A 955 -6.24 0.00 19.37
CA ILE A 955 -6.43 0.03 17.90
C ILE A 955 -5.14 0.40 17.18
N ILE A 956 -4.45 1.48 17.59
CA ILE A 956 -3.19 1.89 16.94
C ILE A 956 -2.06 0.88 17.16
N PRO A 957 -1.83 0.32 18.37
CA PRO A 957 -0.93 -0.83 18.56
C PRO A 957 -1.26 -2.06 17.71
N LEU A 958 -2.55 -2.39 17.53
CA LEU A 958 -3.00 -3.52 16.72
C LEU A 958 -2.72 -3.30 15.22
N VAL A 959 -3.05 -2.11 14.70
CA VAL A 959 -2.70 -1.68 13.34
C VAL A 959 -1.19 -1.68 13.13
N ASN A 960 -0.43 -1.19 14.11
CA ASN A 960 1.03 -1.24 14.08
C ASN A 960 1.55 -2.68 14.08
N ASN A 961 0.99 -3.62 14.85
CA ASN A 961 1.43 -5.01 14.84
C ASN A 961 1.16 -5.72 13.50
N VAL A 962 0.14 -5.29 12.74
CA VAL A 962 -0.10 -5.75 11.35
C VAL A 962 0.86 -5.09 10.35
N LEU A 963 1.11 -3.77 10.48
CA LEU A 963 1.84 -2.98 9.47
C LEU A 963 3.34 -2.80 9.73
N ARG A 964 3.83 -3.10 10.94
CA ARG A 964 5.24 -2.97 11.36
C ARG A 964 6.18 -3.77 10.47
N GLN A 965 5.78 -4.96 10.03
CA GLN A 965 6.51 -5.80 9.08
C GLN A 965 5.52 -6.62 8.23
N VAL A 966 5.23 -6.12 7.03
CA VAL A 966 4.54 -6.86 5.97
C VAL A 966 5.59 -7.43 5.03
N PRO A 967 5.94 -8.74 5.12
CA PRO A 967 6.93 -9.34 4.24
C PRO A 967 6.44 -9.37 2.79
N LEU A 968 7.40 -9.20 1.91
CA LEU A 968 7.27 -9.31 0.47
C LEU A 968 7.65 -10.74 0.05
N PRO A 969 7.08 -11.26 -1.06
CA PRO A 969 7.33 -12.64 -1.46
C PRO A 969 8.82 -12.93 -1.68
N LYS A 970 9.23 -14.18 -1.41
CA LYS A 970 10.61 -14.68 -1.61
C LYS A 970 11.07 -14.73 -3.08
N SER A 971 10.13 -14.58 -4.00
CA SER A 971 10.30 -14.73 -5.44
C SER A 971 9.32 -13.81 -6.18
N LEU A 972 9.83 -12.92 -7.03
CA LEU A 972 9.03 -12.01 -7.86
C LEU A 972 8.98 -12.56 -9.30
N ASN A 973 7.80 -12.96 -9.77
CA ASN A 973 7.62 -13.52 -11.12
C ASN A 973 7.88 -12.45 -12.19
N VAL A 974 8.65 -12.80 -13.24
CA VAL A 974 8.93 -11.92 -14.39
C VAL A 974 8.30 -12.53 -15.63
N SER A 975 7.09 -12.09 -15.99
CA SER A 975 6.26 -12.77 -17.01
C SER A 975 6.89 -12.90 -18.40
N ALA A 976 7.88 -12.06 -18.75
CA ALA A 976 8.62 -12.23 -20.00
C ALA A 976 9.64 -13.38 -19.97
N ILE A 977 10.13 -13.81 -18.81
CA ILE A 977 11.17 -14.84 -18.69
C ILE A 977 10.51 -16.18 -18.35
N THR A 978 10.75 -17.19 -19.17
CA THR A 978 10.12 -18.52 -19.04
C THR A 978 11.15 -19.64 -19.15
N ASN A 979 10.99 -20.71 -18.37
CA ASN A 979 11.87 -21.87 -18.40
C ASN A 979 11.98 -22.41 -19.85
N TYR A 980 13.21 -22.71 -20.27
CA TYR A 980 13.50 -23.10 -21.65
C TYR A 980 12.73 -24.35 -22.11
N SER A 981 12.53 -25.34 -21.23
CA SER A 981 11.83 -26.60 -21.55
C SER A 981 10.37 -26.62 -21.10
N SER A 982 10.07 -26.20 -19.87
CA SER A 982 8.72 -26.30 -19.30
C SER A 982 7.79 -25.14 -19.67
N GLY A 983 8.34 -24.00 -20.12
CA GLY A 983 7.57 -22.77 -20.39
C GLY A 983 7.03 -22.07 -19.13
N ALA A 984 7.27 -22.61 -17.94
CA ALA A 984 6.85 -22.00 -16.67
C ALA A 984 7.57 -20.66 -16.41
N VAL A 985 6.89 -19.72 -15.77
CA VAL A 985 7.43 -18.35 -15.54
C VAL A 985 8.59 -18.40 -14.54
N CYS A 986 9.70 -17.75 -14.90
CA CYS A 986 10.86 -17.57 -14.04
C CYS A 986 10.66 -16.38 -13.09
N ASN A 987 11.40 -16.37 -11.99
CA ASN A 987 11.31 -15.37 -10.94
C ASN A 987 12.68 -14.79 -10.56
N LEU A 988 12.67 -13.62 -9.93
CA LEU A 988 13.80 -13.05 -9.22
C LEU A 988 13.73 -13.48 -7.76
N GLN A 989 14.78 -14.12 -7.23
CA GLN A 989 14.91 -14.36 -5.80
C GLN A 989 15.00 -13.02 -5.05
N SER A 990 14.00 -12.76 -4.22
CA SER A 990 13.84 -11.53 -3.43
C SER A 990 14.04 -11.77 -1.93
N THR A 991 14.89 -12.74 -1.59
CA THR A 991 15.36 -12.98 -0.22
C THR A 991 16.55 -12.08 0.12
N THR A 992 16.65 -11.63 1.37
CA THR A 992 17.63 -10.63 1.85
C THR A 992 19.09 -11.04 1.72
N ASP A 993 19.39 -12.33 1.56
CA ASP A 993 20.72 -12.86 1.30
C ASP A 993 21.13 -12.79 -0.19
N LYS A 994 20.19 -12.46 -1.07
CA LYS A 994 20.36 -12.31 -2.54
C LYS A 994 20.08 -10.89 -3.01
N LEU A 995 18.96 -10.33 -2.56
CA LEU A 995 18.40 -9.05 -2.97
C LEU A 995 17.72 -8.43 -1.75
N LYS A 996 18.27 -7.32 -1.26
CA LYS A 996 17.83 -6.61 -0.07
C LYS A 996 17.24 -5.27 -0.46
N LEU A 997 16.06 -4.96 0.07
CA LEU A 997 15.51 -3.62 0.03
C LEU A 997 16.15 -2.75 1.11
N ILE A 998 16.44 -1.51 0.73
CA ILE A 998 17.04 -0.49 1.60
C ILE A 998 16.23 0.80 1.56
N THR A 999 16.27 1.54 2.68
CA THR A 999 15.76 2.91 2.79
C THR A 999 16.92 3.81 3.16
N ILE A 1000 17.06 4.96 2.48
CA ILE A 1000 18.21 5.85 2.59
C ILE A 1000 17.72 7.22 3.11
N PRO A 1001 18.28 7.76 4.21
CA PRO A 1001 17.93 9.10 4.69
C PRO A 1001 18.19 10.19 3.66
N ILE A 1002 17.32 11.20 3.61
CA ILE A 1002 17.49 12.40 2.77
C ILE A 1002 17.76 13.65 3.63
N PRO A 1003 18.50 14.64 3.12
CA PRO A 1003 18.67 15.91 3.80
C PRO A 1003 17.46 16.83 3.59
N ASN A 1004 17.26 17.76 4.52
CA ASN A 1004 16.26 18.84 4.39
C ASN A 1004 16.67 19.95 3.39
N THR A 1005 17.75 19.74 2.62
CA THR A 1005 18.18 20.60 1.51
C THR A 1005 17.61 20.16 0.16
N GLU A 1006 16.96 18.99 0.08
CA GLU A 1006 16.14 18.62 -1.08
C GLU A 1006 14.92 19.55 -1.17
N PRO A 1007 14.38 19.84 -2.37
CA PRO A 1007 13.30 20.82 -2.53
C PRO A 1007 11.94 20.36 -1.96
N TYR A 1008 11.78 19.05 -1.73
CA TYR A 1008 10.58 18.45 -1.14
C TYR A 1008 10.92 17.05 -0.57
N PRO A 1009 10.14 16.53 0.38
CA PRO A 1009 10.39 15.22 0.97
C PRO A 1009 9.87 14.09 0.06
N TYR A 1010 10.66 13.02 -0.03
CA TYR A 1010 10.32 11.78 -0.75
C TYR A 1010 10.95 10.59 -0.04
N LEU A 1011 10.33 9.41 -0.09
CA LEU A 1011 11.00 8.20 0.35
C LEU A 1011 12.11 7.86 -0.64
N PHE A 1012 13.34 7.72 -0.16
CA PHE A 1012 14.45 7.25 -0.99
C PHE A 1012 14.82 5.83 -0.58
N GLY A 1013 14.88 4.91 -1.54
CA GLY A 1013 15.19 3.52 -1.29
C GLY A 1013 15.70 2.80 -2.53
N GLY A 1014 15.84 1.48 -2.45
CA GLY A 1014 16.30 0.70 -3.59
C GLY A 1014 16.47 -0.80 -3.32
N LEU A 1015 16.86 -1.50 -4.38
CA LEU A 1015 17.12 -2.93 -4.47
C LEU A 1015 18.63 -3.16 -4.61
N GLN A 1016 19.29 -3.64 -3.56
CA GLN A 1016 20.73 -3.92 -3.52
C GLN A 1016 20.99 -5.42 -3.46
N PHE A 1017 21.87 -5.93 -4.32
CA PHE A 1017 22.22 -7.34 -4.38
C PHE A 1017 23.26 -7.71 -3.32
N GLN A 1018 23.12 -8.89 -2.72
CA GLN A 1018 23.82 -9.34 -1.52
C GLN A 1018 24.55 -10.67 -1.74
N GLY A 1019 25.52 -10.99 -0.86
CA GLY A 1019 26.26 -12.25 -0.92
C GLY A 1019 26.91 -12.50 -2.29
N ALA A 1020 26.73 -13.70 -2.84
CA ALA A 1020 27.21 -14.04 -4.19
C ALA A 1020 26.50 -13.26 -5.31
N ALA A 1021 25.25 -12.80 -5.09
CA ALA A 1021 24.54 -11.97 -6.05
C ALA A 1021 25.08 -10.53 -6.09
N ALA A 1022 25.76 -10.07 -5.03
CA ALA A 1022 26.39 -8.74 -5.01
C ALA A 1022 27.46 -8.58 -6.11
N THR A 1023 28.13 -9.67 -6.49
CA THR A 1023 29.14 -9.71 -7.57
C THR A 1023 28.62 -10.39 -8.84
N ASN A 1024 27.61 -11.26 -8.74
CA ASN A 1024 27.01 -11.99 -9.85
C ASN A 1024 25.46 -11.92 -9.80
N PRO A 1025 24.85 -10.73 -10.00
CA PRO A 1025 23.42 -10.51 -9.78
C PRO A 1025 22.53 -11.37 -10.69
N GLY A 1026 23.01 -11.80 -11.87
CA GLY A 1026 22.30 -12.74 -12.74
C GLY A 1026 21.94 -14.07 -12.07
N THR A 1027 22.54 -14.42 -10.93
CA THR A 1027 22.19 -15.60 -10.13
C THR A 1027 20.82 -15.53 -9.46
N VAL A 1028 20.21 -14.34 -9.30
CA VAL A 1028 18.87 -14.24 -8.69
C VAL A 1028 17.75 -14.72 -9.62
N VAL A 1029 17.98 -14.80 -10.93
CA VAL A 1029 16.98 -15.31 -11.89
C VAL A 1029 16.88 -16.83 -11.74
N GLN A 1030 15.74 -17.33 -11.27
CA GLN A 1030 15.48 -18.76 -11.15
C GLN A 1030 14.26 -19.18 -11.97
N CYS A 1031 14.39 -20.32 -12.65
CA CYS A 1031 13.35 -20.91 -13.47
C CYS A 1031 12.94 -22.25 -12.84
N PRO A 1032 11.64 -22.51 -12.63
CA PRO A 1032 11.12 -23.75 -12.05
C PRO A 1032 11.03 -24.88 -13.10
#